data_AF-A0AAJ6DB52-F1
#
_entry.id   AF-A0AAJ6DB52-F1
#
_cell.length_a   1.000
_cell.length_b   1.000
_cell.length_c   1.000
_cell.angle_alpha   90.00
_cell.angle_beta   90.00
_cell.angle_gamma   90.00
#
_symmetry.space_group_name_H-M   'P 1'
#
loop_
_entity.id
_entity.type
_entity.pdbx_description
1 polymer ?
#
loop_
_entity_poly.entity_id
_entity_poly.type
_entity_poly.pdbx_seq_one_letter_code
_entity_poly.pdbx_strand_id
1 'polypeptide(L)'
;MTAPTATYRVQLSDHFTLADAGQLWGYLRRLGVTGLYLSPILQANSGSDHGYDVVDPTCVDASRGGAQSLQALAEQVHADGGQLIIDVVPNHVGVGVPAENPWWWDVLAHGPTSRYARFFDIDWAAGDDRLVIPVLGEGTAQDPGAERDRLCVRESTAEAGAGADQGITDLRLCYDDNEYPLAEDTDLSGQPPQDDPVAYAAWVRGIHDQQHYRLEPWRDGEYEVNYRRFFAINELAALRIEDPIVFQEATTEIRRWFADGVADGLRLDHIDGLADPGQFLRQLRDHIGDNAWVVAEKILEPGEALPESFPVQGTCGYDTLQALDRVLIDPRGTQVLAGMTASEAAETPRQHDPVERYRDLVYQLKHRAVTQMLTPDLHAVARLVAPDLGRESDDQQLLVGLTTLMCAFPVYRSYVPLGEEYLHQAAAVAVERDPSVAEVVGQLMPVLADPQHPGAIRFQQTTSMAMAKGVEDTAFYRFSLLSSANEVGADPAQIGISVQEFHDQQRNRLTRWPETMTTISTHDTKRSEDVRARIHVLSECAQQWAETFAQLTRMITDQLPRVGDDLALWKIVVETGFGAQPLSNAGLEYQRWDDYAVKAARESGAITSWTEQDQEYEHQLGEALELLLDDAHPVGALWEQFTSELVPAAVSNQLSLKLLHLVSVGVPDIYQGTEIVFPTMVDPDNRCAVDFAYRADLLDELDRRVEALGSPGLTPPPDPAPGAGIDRAAWGEFADLTKLWITTQVLHLRSDCPDWFTEYIPLEVHSDQAGDDHVIGCIRGQAIAVATRWPLGLERQGGWDTTTSIVVPKAECVYLDLLTGTSYRSDANRRIEVADVLHILPVALLAPQDLVHQDDPDTAGDTEQAG
;
A
#
# COMPACT_ATOMS: atom_id res chain seq x y z
N MET A 1 -19.96 -15.72 -12.00
CA MET A 1 -18.80 -15.51 -12.88
C MET A 1 -17.60 -16.08 -12.14
N THR A 2 -16.60 -16.59 -12.84
CA THR A 2 -15.34 -17.03 -12.22
C THR A 2 -14.48 -15.81 -11.92
N ALA A 3 -13.66 -15.84 -10.87
CA ALA A 3 -12.69 -14.79 -10.58
C ALA A 3 -11.76 -14.52 -11.80
N PRO A 4 -11.22 -13.30 -11.94
CA PRO A 4 -10.21 -13.04 -12.96
C PRO A 4 -8.97 -13.91 -12.69
N THR A 5 -8.28 -14.36 -13.73
CA THR A 5 -7.06 -15.15 -13.58
C THR A 5 -5.87 -14.30 -13.16
N ALA A 6 -5.91 -13.00 -13.47
CA ALA A 6 -5.03 -11.93 -13.01
C ALA A 6 -5.70 -10.55 -13.16
N THR A 7 -5.30 -9.59 -12.31
CA THR A 7 -5.73 -8.19 -12.37
C THR A 7 -4.59 -7.25 -12.74
N TYR A 8 -4.91 -6.11 -13.33
CA TYR A 8 -3.96 -5.03 -13.61
C TYR A 8 -4.50 -3.70 -13.09
N ARG A 9 -3.84 -3.13 -12.08
CA ARG A 9 -4.23 -1.87 -11.44
C ARG A 9 -3.82 -0.67 -12.30
N VAL A 10 -4.78 0.20 -12.59
CA VAL A 10 -4.61 1.46 -13.32
C VAL A 10 -5.03 2.64 -12.45
N GLN A 11 -4.15 3.63 -12.33
CA GLN A 11 -4.39 4.90 -11.65
C GLN A 11 -5.00 5.90 -12.63
N LEU A 12 -6.25 6.31 -12.37
CA LEU A 12 -6.99 7.26 -13.20
C LEU A 12 -6.91 8.68 -12.62
N SER A 13 -6.68 9.64 -13.50
CA SER A 13 -6.73 11.08 -13.22
C SER A 13 -7.35 11.83 -14.41
N ASP A 14 -7.29 13.16 -14.40
CA ASP A 14 -7.65 14.00 -15.55
C ASP A 14 -6.62 13.93 -16.69
N HIS A 15 -5.42 13.38 -16.42
CA HIS A 15 -4.35 13.16 -17.39
C HIS A 15 -4.29 11.73 -17.94
N PHE A 16 -4.89 10.77 -17.24
CA PHE A 16 -5.07 9.39 -17.69
C PHE A 16 -6.49 8.92 -17.37
N THR A 17 -7.38 9.06 -18.36
CA THR A 17 -8.84 8.94 -18.19
C THR A 17 -9.35 7.51 -18.43
N LEU A 18 -10.66 7.29 -18.23
CA LEU A 18 -11.34 6.04 -18.60
C LEU A 18 -11.17 5.69 -20.09
N ALA A 19 -11.10 6.71 -20.97
CA ALA A 19 -10.89 6.50 -22.39
C ALA A 19 -9.45 6.03 -22.71
N ASP A 20 -8.46 6.51 -21.95
CA ASP A 20 -7.06 6.10 -22.08
C ASP A 20 -6.87 4.66 -21.57
N ALA A 21 -7.54 4.30 -20.47
CA ALA A 21 -7.62 2.91 -20.01
C ALA A 21 -8.25 1.98 -21.06
N GLY A 22 -9.25 2.47 -21.81
CA GLY A 22 -9.80 1.74 -22.96
C GLY A 22 -8.78 1.50 -24.07
N GLN A 23 -7.96 2.50 -24.40
CA GLN A 23 -6.88 2.33 -25.38
C GLN A 23 -5.80 1.34 -24.91
N LEU A 24 -5.53 1.31 -23.60
CA LEU A 24 -4.57 0.41 -22.97
C LEU A 24 -5.04 -1.06 -22.99
N TRP A 25 -6.34 -1.32 -22.99
CA TRP A 25 -6.90 -2.67 -22.84
C TRP A 25 -6.34 -3.70 -23.84
N GLY A 26 -6.15 -3.30 -25.11
CA GLY A 26 -5.59 -4.21 -26.13
C GLY A 26 -4.18 -4.68 -25.81
N TYR A 27 -3.35 -3.82 -25.23
CA TYR A 27 -2.02 -4.19 -24.72
C TYR A 27 -2.13 -5.14 -23.52
N LEU A 28 -3.01 -4.86 -22.57
CA LEU A 28 -3.19 -5.71 -21.38
C LEU A 28 -3.71 -7.11 -21.73
N ARG A 29 -4.57 -7.23 -22.76
CA ARG A 29 -4.98 -8.53 -23.30
C ARG A 29 -3.81 -9.31 -23.89
N ARG A 30 -2.93 -8.64 -24.64
CA ARG A 30 -1.70 -9.28 -25.15
C ARG A 30 -0.75 -9.71 -24.02
N LEU A 31 -0.74 -8.98 -22.90
CA LEU A 31 0.01 -9.34 -21.70
C LEU A 31 -0.58 -10.57 -20.97
N GLY A 32 -1.86 -10.90 -21.21
CA GLY A 32 -2.56 -12.02 -20.58
C GLY A 32 -3.48 -11.64 -19.41
N VAL A 33 -3.71 -10.33 -19.17
CA VAL A 33 -4.57 -9.83 -18.11
C VAL A 33 -6.04 -10.11 -18.41
N THR A 34 -6.79 -10.59 -17.43
CA THR A 34 -8.25 -10.83 -17.55
C THR A 34 -9.11 -9.85 -16.78
N GLY A 35 -8.57 -9.16 -15.77
CA GLY A 35 -9.29 -8.17 -14.96
C GLY A 35 -8.62 -6.79 -15.04
N LEU A 36 -9.33 -5.79 -15.56
CA LEU A 36 -8.91 -4.40 -15.48
C LEU A 36 -9.34 -3.83 -14.12
N TYR A 37 -8.37 -3.44 -13.29
CA TYR A 37 -8.62 -2.92 -11.95
C TYR A 37 -8.40 -1.40 -11.92
N LEU A 38 -9.49 -0.65 -11.83
CA LEU A 38 -9.47 0.81 -11.82
C LEU A 38 -9.32 1.36 -10.40
N SER A 39 -8.58 2.47 -10.25
CA SER A 39 -8.68 3.36 -9.08
C SER A 39 -10.09 3.93 -8.90
N PRO A 40 -10.40 4.60 -7.77
CA PRO A 40 -11.73 5.15 -7.55
C PRO A 40 -12.17 6.09 -8.68
N ILE A 41 -13.43 5.94 -9.10
CA ILE A 41 -14.02 6.69 -10.24
C ILE A 41 -15.27 7.48 -9.89
N LEU A 42 -15.69 7.48 -8.62
CA LEU A 42 -16.74 8.39 -8.16
C LEU A 42 -16.19 9.82 -8.18
N GLN A 43 -17.07 10.82 -8.33
CA GLN A 43 -16.65 12.22 -8.42
C GLN A 43 -15.82 12.62 -7.20
N ALA A 44 -14.55 12.93 -7.43
CA ALA A 44 -13.61 13.41 -6.42
C ALA A 44 -13.41 14.93 -6.53
N ASN A 45 -12.63 15.51 -5.62
CA ASN A 45 -12.25 16.93 -5.70
C ASN A 45 -11.59 17.23 -7.05
N SER A 46 -11.80 18.45 -7.54
CA SER A 46 -11.12 18.98 -8.71
C SER A 46 -9.59 18.86 -8.57
N GLY A 47 -8.94 18.25 -9.56
CA GLY A 47 -7.49 18.05 -9.57
C GLY A 47 -7.00 16.86 -8.74
N SER A 48 -7.89 16.02 -8.22
CA SER A 48 -7.50 14.79 -7.52
C SER A 48 -6.84 13.79 -8.47
N ASP A 49 -5.58 13.45 -8.19
CA ASP A 49 -4.80 12.45 -8.93
C ASP A 49 -5.08 11.00 -8.51
N HIS A 50 -5.92 10.78 -7.49
CA HIS A 50 -6.12 9.45 -6.90
C HIS A 50 -7.60 9.05 -6.70
N GLY A 51 -8.51 10.00 -6.52
CA GLY A 51 -9.96 9.75 -6.45
C GLY A 51 -10.49 9.27 -5.08
N TYR A 52 -9.65 9.21 -4.04
CA TYR A 52 -10.06 8.77 -2.69
C TYR A 52 -10.82 9.84 -1.91
N ASP A 53 -10.67 11.10 -2.30
CA ASP A 53 -11.35 12.28 -1.79
C ASP A 53 -12.67 12.53 -2.52
N VAL A 54 -13.54 11.51 -2.51
CA VAL A 54 -14.87 11.52 -3.17
C VAL A 54 -15.72 12.66 -2.63
N VAL A 55 -16.23 13.56 -3.49
CA VAL A 55 -17.14 14.65 -3.10
C VAL A 55 -18.61 14.35 -3.41
N ASP A 56 -18.87 13.52 -4.41
CA ASP A 56 -20.22 13.06 -4.75
C ASP A 56 -20.20 11.57 -5.17
N PRO A 57 -20.64 10.65 -4.29
CA PRO A 57 -20.65 9.22 -4.59
C PRO A 57 -21.83 8.80 -5.48
N THR A 58 -22.66 9.74 -5.94
CA THR A 58 -23.83 9.45 -6.79
C THR A 58 -23.56 9.58 -8.28
N CYS A 59 -22.35 10.01 -8.67
CA CYS A 59 -21.96 10.12 -10.06
C CYS A 59 -20.51 9.68 -10.31
N VAL A 60 -20.23 9.30 -11.56
CA VAL A 60 -18.88 9.02 -12.05
C VAL A 60 -18.18 10.33 -12.36
N ASP A 61 -16.92 10.44 -11.95
CA ASP A 61 -16.11 11.65 -12.09
C ASP A 61 -16.05 12.15 -13.53
N ALA A 62 -16.47 13.40 -13.73
CA ALA A 62 -16.47 14.04 -15.04
C ALA A 62 -15.05 14.25 -15.61
N SER A 63 -14.06 14.56 -14.75
CA SER A 63 -12.67 14.79 -15.15
C SER A 63 -12.01 13.51 -15.67
N ARG A 64 -12.44 12.34 -15.18
CA ARG A 64 -12.00 11.01 -15.63
C ARG A 64 -12.78 10.49 -16.85
N GLY A 65 -13.75 11.27 -17.36
CA GLY A 65 -14.54 10.97 -18.56
C GLY A 65 -16.01 10.61 -18.32
N GLY A 66 -16.45 10.51 -17.06
CA GLY A 66 -17.84 10.30 -16.67
C GLY A 66 -18.47 8.97 -17.08
N ALA A 67 -19.77 8.82 -16.78
CA ALA A 67 -20.50 7.57 -16.91
C ALA A 67 -20.56 7.01 -18.36
N GLN A 68 -20.53 7.88 -19.37
CA GLN A 68 -20.52 7.43 -20.77
C GLN A 68 -19.21 6.75 -21.16
N SER A 69 -18.08 7.29 -20.70
CA SER A 69 -16.76 6.68 -20.94
C SER A 69 -16.62 5.37 -20.18
N LEU A 70 -17.16 5.30 -18.95
CA LEU A 70 -17.21 4.06 -18.18
C LEU A 70 -18.00 2.95 -18.92
N GLN A 71 -19.18 3.29 -19.45
CA GLN A 71 -19.98 2.34 -20.23
C GLN A 71 -19.22 1.84 -21.48
N ALA A 72 -18.59 2.75 -22.22
CA ALA A 72 -17.80 2.39 -23.41
C ALA A 72 -16.61 1.50 -23.06
N LEU A 73 -15.92 1.80 -21.95
CA LEU A 73 -14.83 0.97 -21.43
C LEU A 73 -15.31 -0.43 -21.06
N ALA A 74 -16.41 -0.55 -20.31
CA ALA A 74 -16.98 -1.83 -19.94
C ALA A 74 -17.36 -2.67 -21.17
N GLU A 75 -18.04 -2.07 -22.15
CA GLU A 75 -18.38 -2.74 -23.41
C GLU A 75 -17.13 -3.26 -24.15
N GLN A 76 -16.05 -2.48 -24.16
CA GLN A 76 -14.78 -2.88 -24.78
C GLN A 76 -14.12 -4.03 -24.01
N VAL A 77 -14.06 -3.94 -22.68
CA VAL A 77 -13.45 -4.96 -21.81
C VAL A 77 -14.22 -6.29 -21.93
N HIS A 78 -15.54 -6.24 -21.89
CA HIS A 78 -16.41 -7.42 -21.98
C HIS A 78 -16.42 -8.06 -23.37
N ALA A 79 -16.23 -7.29 -24.45
CA ALA A 79 -16.17 -7.82 -25.82
C ALA A 79 -15.06 -8.87 -26.00
N ASP A 80 -13.96 -8.73 -25.25
CA ASP A 80 -12.82 -9.66 -25.26
C ASP A 80 -12.84 -10.67 -24.09
N GLY A 81 -13.96 -10.74 -23.36
CA GLY A 81 -14.16 -11.64 -22.22
C GLY A 81 -13.40 -11.22 -20.94
N GLY A 82 -12.93 -9.98 -20.86
CA GLY A 82 -12.34 -9.44 -19.65
C GLY A 82 -13.38 -9.05 -18.60
N GLN A 83 -12.88 -8.62 -17.45
CA GLN A 83 -13.67 -8.19 -16.31
C GLN A 83 -13.24 -6.79 -15.85
N LEU A 84 -14.19 -6.00 -15.37
CA LEU A 84 -13.94 -4.67 -14.81
C LEU A 84 -14.09 -4.70 -13.28
N ILE A 85 -13.00 -4.39 -12.60
CA ILE A 85 -12.90 -4.32 -11.14
C ILE A 85 -12.72 -2.87 -10.75
N ILE A 86 -13.55 -2.36 -9.85
CA ILE A 86 -13.55 -0.93 -9.49
C ILE A 86 -13.26 -0.77 -8.00
N ASP A 87 -12.31 0.11 -7.69
CA ASP A 87 -12.04 0.54 -6.32
C ASP A 87 -13.16 1.45 -5.79
N VAL A 88 -13.59 1.23 -4.55
CA VAL A 88 -14.66 2.01 -3.91
C VAL A 88 -14.31 2.41 -2.49
N VAL A 89 -14.74 3.62 -2.12
CA VAL A 89 -14.37 4.29 -0.87
C VAL A 89 -15.60 4.46 0.03
N PRO A 90 -15.96 3.45 0.85
CA PRO A 90 -17.19 3.50 1.65
C PRO A 90 -17.03 4.27 2.97
N ASN A 91 -15.81 4.47 3.46
CA ASN A 91 -15.57 5.01 4.79
C ASN A 91 -15.74 6.53 4.88
N HIS A 92 -15.37 7.28 3.83
CA HIS A 92 -15.18 8.73 3.94
C HIS A 92 -15.38 9.44 2.59
N VAL A 93 -15.49 10.77 2.66
CA VAL A 93 -15.64 11.68 1.52
C VAL A 93 -14.73 12.90 1.69
N GLY A 94 -14.34 13.53 0.58
CA GLY A 94 -13.57 14.77 0.53
C GLY A 94 -14.38 15.97 1.03
N VAL A 95 -13.81 16.71 1.97
CA VAL A 95 -14.37 17.95 2.55
C VAL A 95 -13.36 19.11 2.55
N GLY A 96 -12.17 18.91 1.96
CA GLY A 96 -11.13 19.93 1.85
C GLY A 96 -11.51 21.14 0.99
N VAL A 97 -12.39 20.94 -0.01
CA VAL A 97 -13.04 22.00 -0.78
C VAL A 97 -14.56 21.93 -0.54
N PRO A 98 -15.08 22.56 0.53
CA PRO A 98 -16.47 22.37 0.95
C PRO A 98 -17.52 22.62 -0.13
N ALA A 99 -17.26 23.56 -1.04
CA ALA A 99 -18.16 23.93 -2.13
C ALA A 99 -18.38 22.81 -3.16
N GLU A 100 -17.46 21.84 -3.25
CA GLU A 100 -17.56 20.72 -4.20
C GLU A 100 -18.33 19.53 -3.60
N ASN A 101 -18.48 19.45 -2.27
CA ASN A 101 -19.21 18.39 -1.60
C ASN A 101 -20.62 18.86 -1.19
N PRO A 102 -21.68 18.50 -1.94
CA PRO A 102 -23.03 18.99 -1.66
C PRO A 102 -23.60 18.52 -0.33
N TRP A 103 -23.17 17.36 0.19
CA TRP A 103 -23.63 16.86 1.48
C TRP A 103 -23.01 17.64 2.63
N TRP A 104 -21.70 17.89 2.54
CA TRP A 104 -20.97 18.67 3.54
C TRP A 104 -21.41 20.13 3.53
N TRP A 105 -21.55 20.74 2.36
CA TRP A 105 -22.05 22.11 2.20
C TRP A 105 -23.41 22.32 2.87
N ASP A 106 -24.35 21.39 2.69
CA ASP A 106 -25.68 21.45 3.34
C ASP A 106 -25.58 21.33 4.87
N VAL A 107 -24.67 20.50 5.40
CA VAL A 107 -24.38 20.43 6.84
C VAL A 107 -23.81 21.75 7.36
N LEU A 108 -22.92 22.39 6.62
CA LEU A 108 -22.38 23.70 7.01
C LEU A 108 -23.47 24.79 7.02
N ALA A 109 -24.41 24.74 6.07
CA ALA A 109 -25.48 25.72 5.93
C ALA A 109 -26.62 25.55 6.95
N HIS A 110 -26.92 24.31 7.38
CA HIS A 110 -28.09 24.00 8.21
C HIS A 110 -27.77 23.31 9.55
N GLY A 111 -26.49 23.01 9.81
CA GLY A 111 -26.02 22.41 11.04
C GLY A 111 -26.71 21.08 11.37
N PRO A 112 -27.05 20.81 12.64
CA PRO A 112 -27.73 19.60 13.07
C PRO A 112 -29.10 19.35 12.40
N THR A 113 -29.69 20.36 11.77
CA THR A 113 -31.01 20.25 11.11
C THR A 113 -30.91 19.83 9.64
N SER A 114 -29.70 19.81 9.07
CA SER A 114 -29.44 19.27 7.73
C SER A 114 -29.94 17.82 7.60
N ARG A 115 -30.52 17.46 6.44
CA ARG A 115 -30.83 16.06 6.14
C ARG A 115 -29.58 15.17 6.09
N TYR A 116 -28.43 15.78 5.79
CA TYR A 116 -27.14 15.11 5.68
C TYR A 116 -26.33 15.14 6.98
N ALA A 117 -26.80 15.82 8.05
CA ALA A 117 -26.13 15.77 9.36
C ALA A 117 -25.96 14.34 9.88
N ARG A 118 -26.87 13.43 9.50
CA ARG A 118 -26.80 12.00 9.82
C ARG A 118 -25.79 11.21 8.99
N PHE A 119 -25.35 11.74 7.85
CA PHE A 119 -24.44 11.07 6.92
C PHE A 119 -23.02 11.03 7.48
N PHE A 120 -22.66 12.05 8.25
CA PHE A 120 -21.34 12.19 8.84
C PHE A 120 -21.36 11.77 10.30
N ASP A 121 -20.22 11.28 10.78
CA ASP A 121 -20.00 10.94 12.18
C ASP A 121 -19.53 12.17 12.96
N ILE A 122 -20.48 13.04 13.33
CA ILE A 122 -20.26 14.33 14.02
C ILE A 122 -20.74 14.24 15.48
N ASP A 123 -19.86 14.60 16.40
CA ASP A 123 -20.15 14.83 17.82
C ASP A 123 -20.50 16.31 18.05
N TRP A 124 -21.77 16.64 17.80
CA TRP A 124 -22.29 18.01 17.94
C TRP A 124 -22.14 18.56 19.37
N ALA A 125 -22.29 17.71 20.38
CA ALA A 125 -22.15 18.11 21.78
C ALA A 125 -20.71 18.54 22.11
N ALA A 126 -19.71 17.89 21.51
CA ALA A 126 -18.31 18.25 21.70
C ALA A 126 -17.92 19.60 21.07
N GLY A 127 -18.69 20.09 20.10
CA GLY A 127 -18.45 21.35 19.40
C GLY A 127 -19.41 22.49 19.77
N ASP A 128 -20.12 22.39 20.89
CA ASP A 128 -21.16 23.36 21.30
C ASP A 128 -22.23 23.59 20.21
N ASP A 129 -22.74 22.49 19.63
CA ASP A 129 -23.67 22.45 18.49
C ASP A 129 -23.12 23.08 17.19
N ARG A 130 -21.81 23.30 17.11
CA ARG A 130 -21.10 23.71 15.90
C ARG A 130 -20.12 22.64 15.44
N LEU A 131 -19.87 22.62 14.15
CA LEU A 131 -18.82 21.79 13.54
C LEU A 131 -17.47 22.53 13.59
N VAL A 132 -16.42 21.88 14.08
CA VAL A 132 -15.09 22.49 14.20
C VAL A 132 -14.21 22.10 13.02
N ILE A 133 -13.77 23.08 12.22
CA ILE A 133 -12.97 22.87 11.00
C ILE A 133 -11.58 23.51 11.16
N PRO A 134 -10.52 22.71 11.31
CA PRO A 134 -9.14 23.18 11.47
C PRO A 134 -8.51 23.54 10.11
N VAL A 135 -8.73 24.77 9.62
CA VAL A 135 -8.32 25.19 8.26
C VAL A 135 -7.54 26.51 8.22
N LEU A 136 -7.63 27.31 9.29
CA LEU A 136 -6.94 28.60 9.31
C LEU A 136 -5.44 28.38 9.51
N GLY A 137 -4.63 29.29 8.97
CA GLY A 137 -3.20 29.32 9.24
C GLY A 137 -2.89 29.60 10.72
N GLU A 138 -1.60 29.64 11.06
CA GLU A 138 -1.17 30.10 12.37
C GLU A 138 -0.99 31.61 12.41
N GLY A 139 -1.61 32.26 13.39
CA GLY A 139 -1.26 33.63 13.76
C GLY A 139 0.15 33.71 14.35
N THR A 140 0.66 34.92 14.52
CA THR A 140 1.97 35.12 15.17
C THR A 140 1.80 35.15 16.69
N ALA A 141 2.88 34.92 17.45
CA ALA A 141 2.85 35.08 18.91
C ALA A 141 2.40 36.50 19.36
N GLN A 142 2.61 37.51 18.51
CA GLN A 142 2.19 38.89 18.75
C GLN A 142 0.75 39.16 18.31
N ASP A 143 0.22 38.38 17.37
CA ASP A 143 -1.15 38.48 16.87
C ASP A 143 -1.71 37.08 16.51
N PRO A 144 -2.16 36.31 17.52
CA PRO A 144 -2.72 34.98 17.31
C PRO A 144 -4.04 35.00 16.51
N GLY A 145 -4.71 36.16 16.45
CA GLY A 145 -6.00 36.32 15.78
C GLY A 145 -5.90 36.76 14.31
N ALA A 146 -4.69 37.03 13.81
CA ALA A 146 -4.47 37.61 12.48
C ALA A 146 -5.12 36.79 11.36
N GLU A 147 -5.07 35.46 11.44
CA GLU A 147 -5.62 34.58 10.41
C GLU A 147 -7.16 34.63 10.36
N ARG A 148 -7.82 34.88 11.50
CA ARG A 148 -9.28 35.11 11.54
C ARG A 148 -9.66 36.45 10.92
N ASP A 149 -8.76 37.44 10.87
CA ASP A 149 -9.01 38.72 10.19
C ASP A 149 -8.87 38.65 8.66
N ARG A 150 -8.31 37.55 8.14
CA ARG A 150 -8.25 37.27 6.70
C ARG A 150 -9.58 36.73 6.16
N LEU A 151 -10.49 36.32 7.03
CA LEU A 151 -11.84 35.95 6.64
C LEU A 151 -12.51 37.14 5.94
N CYS A 152 -13.24 36.85 4.87
CA CYS A 152 -14.01 37.86 4.15
C CYS A 152 -15.34 37.31 3.67
N VAL A 153 -16.25 38.22 3.32
CA VAL A 153 -17.54 37.85 2.72
C VAL A 153 -17.54 38.32 1.28
N ARG A 154 -17.79 37.40 0.34
CA ARG A 154 -17.79 37.67 -1.11
C ARG A 154 -19.08 37.14 -1.73
N GLU A 155 -19.50 37.77 -2.84
CA GLU A 155 -20.50 37.15 -3.72
C GLU A 155 -19.88 35.92 -4.39
N SER A 156 -20.69 34.89 -4.61
CA SER A 156 -20.26 33.65 -5.24
C SER A 156 -19.59 33.89 -6.59
N THR A 157 -18.51 33.17 -6.83
CA THR A 157 -17.80 33.12 -8.11
C THR A 157 -18.39 32.08 -9.07
N ALA A 158 -19.37 31.27 -8.63
CA ALA A 158 -19.97 30.20 -9.44
C ALA A 158 -20.93 30.76 -10.50
N GLU A 159 -20.83 30.28 -11.75
CA GLU A 159 -21.81 30.60 -12.78
C GLU A 159 -23.19 30.06 -12.35
N ALA A 160 -24.17 30.96 -12.20
CA ALA A 160 -25.52 30.61 -11.78
C ALA A 160 -26.10 29.47 -12.64
N GLY A 161 -26.20 28.28 -12.06
CA GLY A 161 -26.89 27.15 -12.68
C GLY A 161 -28.33 27.53 -13.05
N ALA A 162 -28.78 27.13 -14.23
CA ALA A 162 -30.09 27.48 -14.77
C ALA A 162 -31.24 26.90 -13.90
N GLY A 163 -31.65 27.64 -12.87
CA GLY A 163 -32.79 27.26 -12.03
C GLY A 163 -32.94 27.93 -10.65
N ALA A 164 -31.99 28.73 -10.16
CA ALA A 164 -32.08 29.34 -8.83
C ALA A 164 -32.92 30.64 -8.80
N ASP A 165 -33.83 30.73 -7.83
CA ASP A 165 -34.74 31.84 -7.56
C ASP A 165 -33.94 33.09 -7.12
N GLN A 166 -34.24 34.27 -7.68
CA GLN A 166 -33.49 35.53 -7.52
C GLN A 166 -33.72 36.24 -6.16
N GLY A 167 -33.65 35.52 -5.04
CA GLY A 167 -34.14 35.99 -3.73
C GLY A 167 -33.13 36.15 -2.59
N ILE A 168 -31.99 35.46 -2.61
CA ILE A 168 -30.96 35.55 -1.56
C ILE A 168 -29.65 35.89 -2.26
N THR A 169 -28.99 36.95 -1.83
CA THR A 169 -27.62 37.26 -2.28
C THR A 169 -26.73 36.06 -1.97
N ASP A 170 -26.14 35.43 -3.00
CA ASP A 170 -25.26 34.26 -2.91
C ASP A 170 -23.91 34.64 -2.27
N LEU A 171 -23.97 35.14 -1.03
CA LEU A 171 -22.82 35.56 -0.24
C LEU A 171 -22.23 34.34 0.47
N ARG A 172 -20.90 34.25 0.45
CA ARG A 172 -20.13 33.17 1.05
C ARG A 172 -19.11 33.75 2.02
N LEU A 173 -18.85 33.02 3.10
CA LEU A 173 -17.67 33.26 3.93
C LEU A 173 -16.48 32.64 3.22
N CYS A 174 -15.39 33.37 3.07
CA CYS A 174 -14.20 32.92 2.36
C CYS A 174 -12.96 33.03 3.26
N TYR A 175 -12.10 32.01 3.18
CA TYR A 175 -10.75 32.02 3.69
C TYR A 175 -9.80 31.61 2.56
N ASP A 176 -9.01 32.57 2.07
CA ASP A 176 -8.25 32.44 0.82
C ASP A 176 -9.14 32.00 -0.36
N ASP A 177 -8.91 30.79 -0.88
CA ASP A 177 -9.68 30.20 -2.00
C ASP A 177 -10.83 29.31 -1.52
N ASN A 178 -10.88 28.97 -0.22
CA ASN A 178 -11.96 28.15 0.34
C ASN A 178 -13.21 28.98 0.60
N GLU A 179 -14.34 28.49 0.11
CA GLU A 179 -15.66 29.10 0.29
C GLU A 179 -16.53 28.25 1.23
N TYR A 180 -17.36 28.91 2.04
CA TYR A 180 -18.27 28.32 3.00
C TYR A 180 -19.66 28.98 2.93
N PRO A 181 -20.75 28.24 3.14
CA PRO A 181 -22.10 28.81 3.10
C PRO A 181 -22.37 29.67 4.32
N LEU A 182 -23.22 30.68 4.16
CA LEU A 182 -23.84 31.36 5.29
C LEU A 182 -25.15 30.66 5.67
N ALA A 183 -25.41 30.51 6.97
CA ALA A 183 -26.69 30.04 7.48
C ALA A 183 -27.84 30.97 7.04
N GLU A 184 -29.01 30.41 6.75
CA GLU A 184 -30.16 31.15 6.18
C GLU A 184 -30.61 32.33 7.08
N ASP A 185 -30.44 32.19 8.39
CA ASP A 185 -30.79 33.18 9.41
C ASP A 185 -29.63 34.10 9.82
N THR A 186 -28.51 34.07 9.09
CA THR A 186 -27.36 34.96 9.33
C THR A 186 -27.80 36.42 9.27
N ASP A 187 -27.61 37.14 10.37
CA ASP A 187 -27.87 38.56 10.43
C ASP A 187 -26.78 39.34 9.69
N LEU A 188 -27.12 39.78 8.48
CA LEU A 188 -26.31 40.69 7.66
C LEU A 188 -26.65 42.17 7.94
N SER A 189 -27.43 42.48 8.98
CA SER A 189 -27.81 43.85 9.29
C SER A 189 -26.61 44.69 9.74
N GLY A 190 -26.46 45.84 9.09
CA GLY A 190 -25.26 46.67 9.19
C GLY A 190 -24.65 46.88 7.80
N GLN A 191 -24.09 48.07 7.54
CA GLN A 191 -23.33 48.26 6.30
C GLN A 191 -21.94 47.66 6.49
N PRO A 192 -21.40 46.90 5.51
CA PRO A 192 -20.01 46.49 5.56
C PRO A 192 -19.16 47.77 5.69
N PRO A 193 -18.32 47.91 6.72
CA PRO A 193 -17.52 49.11 6.91
C PRO A 193 -16.65 49.36 5.67
N GLN A 194 -16.99 50.39 4.90
CA GLN A 194 -16.20 50.80 3.75
C GLN A 194 -14.99 51.59 4.28
N ASP A 195 -13.79 51.23 3.83
CA ASP A 195 -12.52 51.92 4.12
C ASP A 195 -11.95 51.77 5.55
N ASP A 196 -12.42 50.81 6.36
CA ASP A 196 -11.80 50.45 7.66
C ASP A 196 -11.59 48.93 7.77
N PRO A 197 -10.36 48.42 7.53
CA PRO A 197 -10.06 47.00 7.59
C PRO A 197 -10.32 46.35 8.95
N VAL A 198 -10.13 47.08 10.05
CA VAL A 198 -10.33 46.56 11.41
C VAL A 198 -11.82 46.42 11.70
N ALA A 199 -12.61 47.43 11.34
CA ALA A 199 -14.06 47.36 11.47
C ALA A 199 -14.67 46.31 10.53
N TYR A 200 -14.13 46.15 9.32
CA TYR A 200 -14.55 45.10 8.39
C TYR A 200 -14.27 43.71 8.94
N ALA A 201 -13.05 43.45 9.44
CA ALA A 201 -12.70 42.15 10.02
C ALA A 201 -13.57 41.81 11.25
N ALA A 202 -13.84 42.79 12.13
CA ALA A 202 -14.76 42.60 13.25
C ALA A 202 -16.20 42.27 12.80
N TRP A 203 -16.67 42.89 11.71
CA TRP A 203 -17.98 42.58 11.12
C TRP A 203 -18.02 41.15 10.55
N VAL A 204 -16.97 40.72 9.82
CA VAL A 204 -16.87 39.35 9.29
C VAL A 204 -16.80 38.32 10.42
N ARG A 205 -16.04 38.57 11.49
CA ARG A 205 -16.01 37.71 12.68
C ARG A 205 -17.41 37.57 13.29
N GLY A 206 -18.17 38.65 13.39
CA GLY A 206 -19.55 38.62 13.85
C GLY A 206 -20.48 37.79 12.95
N ILE A 207 -20.21 37.72 11.65
CA ILE A 207 -20.89 36.79 10.72
C ILE A 207 -20.45 35.35 11.00
N HIS A 208 -19.14 35.10 11.09
CA HIS A 208 -18.57 33.79 11.38
C HIS A 208 -19.10 33.19 12.69
N ASP A 209 -19.28 34.00 13.75
CA ASP A 209 -19.79 33.57 15.05
C ASP A 209 -21.23 33.05 15.01
N GLN A 210 -22.01 33.40 13.98
CA GLN A 210 -23.40 32.97 13.79
C GLN A 210 -23.51 31.62 13.05
N GLN A 211 -22.42 31.11 12.48
CA GLN A 211 -22.48 29.95 11.59
C GLN A 211 -22.54 28.63 12.35
N HIS A 212 -23.12 27.59 11.74
CA HIS A 212 -23.14 26.23 12.29
C HIS A 212 -21.78 25.54 12.31
N TYR A 213 -20.75 26.19 11.75
CA TYR A 213 -19.36 25.72 11.77
C TYR A 213 -18.45 26.82 12.34
N ARG A 214 -17.33 26.42 12.93
CA ARG A 214 -16.26 27.29 13.42
C ARG A 214 -14.97 26.92 12.69
N LEU A 215 -14.30 27.93 12.12
CA LEU A 215 -13.03 27.78 11.44
C LEU A 215 -11.95 28.09 12.46
N GLU A 216 -11.04 27.15 12.66
CA GLU A 216 -9.99 27.22 13.68
C GLU A 216 -8.59 27.12 13.05
N PRO A 217 -7.55 27.69 13.69
CA PRO A 217 -6.16 27.44 13.34
C PRO A 217 -5.90 25.93 13.32
N TRP A 218 -5.20 25.44 12.29
CA TRP A 218 -5.08 24.01 12.05
C TRP A 218 -4.48 23.24 13.24
N ARG A 219 -3.47 23.80 13.94
CA ARG A 219 -2.86 23.16 15.13
C ARG A 219 -3.77 23.13 16.35
N ASP A 220 -4.41 24.25 16.68
CA ASP A 220 -5.28 24.33 17.86
C ASP A 220 -6.57 23.53 17.62
N GLY A 221 -7.14 23.69 16.43
CA GLY A 221 -8.34 22.98 16.00
C GLY A 221 -8.15 21.47 15.88
N GLU A 222 -6.92 20.96 15.70
CA GLU A 222 -6.63 19.52 15.65
C GLU A 222 -7.09 18.78 16.92
N TYR A 223 -7.06 19.43 18.09
CA TYR A 223 -7.54 18.87 19.36
C TYR A 223 -9.04 19.03 19.58
N GLU A 224 -9.69 19.91 18.81
CA GLU A 224 -11.11 20.27 18.96
C GLU A 224 -12.00 19.70 17.86
N VAL A 225 -11.42 19.05 16.82
CA VAL A 225 -12.17 18.42 15.74
C VAL A 225 -13.26 17.51 16.31
N ASN A 226 -14.51 17.72 15.89
CA ASN A 226 -15.65 16.98 16.41
C ASN A 226 -16.33 16.09 15.38
N TYR A 227 -15.66 15.72 14.30
CA TYR A 227 -16.12 14.69 13.37
C TYR A 227 -15.06 13.60 13.19
N ARG A 228 -15.49 12.37 12.92
CA ARG A 228 -14.55 11.29 12.61
C ARG A 228 -13.90 11.55 11.25
N ARG A 229 -12.58 11.40 11.21
CA ARG A 229 -11.75 11.57 10.01
C ARG A 229 -11.29 10.21 9.47
N PHE A 230 -10.76 10.19 8.26
CA PHE A 230 -9.85 9.13 7.82
C PHE A 230 -8.47 9.40 8.43
N PHE A 231 -8.05 8.54 9.36
CA PHE A 231 -6.86 8.76 10.19
C PHE A 231 -6.87 10.15 10.86
N ALA A 232 -5.91 11.01 10.53
CA ALA A 232 -5.78 12.37 11.03
C ALA A 232 -5.89 13.41 9.90
N ILE A 233 -6.47 13.05 8.76
CA ILE A 233 -6.63 13.93 7.59
C ILE A 233 -7.94 14.71 7.74
N ASN A 234 -7.85 16.02 7.97
CA ASN A 234 -9.01 16.87 8.22
C ASN A 234 -9.92 17.01 6.99
N GLU A 235 -9.33 16.85 5.81
CA GLU A 235 -10.00 17.00 4.53
C GLU A 235 -10.83 15.76 4.15
N LEU A 236 -10.86 14.71 4.98
CA LEU A 236 -11.59 13.47 4.74
C LEU A 236 -12.54 13.14 5.89
N ALA A 237 -13.81 13.51 5.75
CA ALA A 237 -14.83 13.29 6.76
C ALA A 237 -15.49 11.92 6.59
N ALA A 238 -15.63 11.18 7.68
CA ALA A 238 -16.13 9.82 7.63
C ALA A 238 -17.66 9.75 7.52
N LEU A 239 -18.13 8.83 6.69
CA LEU A 239 -19.55 8.49 6.54
C LEU A 239 -19.99 7.47 7.59
N ARG A 240 -21.25 7.57 7.99
CA ARG A 240 -21.98 6.61 8.81
C ARG A 240 -22.65 5.56 7.93
N ILE A 241 -21.84 4.81 7.20
CA ILE A 241 -22.32 3.84 6.21
C ILE A 241 -23.17 2.70 6.82
N GLU A 242 -23.12 2.52 8.15
CA GLU A 242 -23.98 1.61 8.88
C GLU A 242 -25.46 2.06 8.95
N ASP A 243 -25.74 3.35 8.74
CA ASP A 243 -27.11 3.85 8.60
C ASP A 243 -27.67 3.44 7.22
N PRO A 244 -28.81 2.72 7.16
CA PRO A 244 -29.37 2.24 5.90
C PRO A 244 -29.66 3.32 4.85
N ILE A 245 -29.98 4.56 5.28
CA ILE A 245 -30.23 5.68 4.36
C ILE A 245 -28.91 6.14 3.73
N VAL A 246 -27.86 6.24 4.54
CA VAL A 246 -26.52 6.64 4.10
C VAL A 246 -25.96 5.58 3.16
N PHE A 247 -26.06 4.29 3.52
CA PHE A 247 -25.71 3.18 2.65
C PHE A 247 -26.42 3.28 1.29
N GLN A 248 -27.74 3.47 1.30
CA GLN A 248 -28.53 3.50 0.08
C GLN A 248 -28.10 4.64 -0.86
N GLU A 249 -27.85 5.84 -0.32
CA GLU A 249 -27.44 6.99 -1.13
C GLU A 249 -25.98 6.88 -1.59
N ALA A 250 -25.05 6.57 -0.67
CA ALA A 250 -23.61 6.48 -0.96
C ALA A 250 -23.24 5.32 -1.89
N THR A 251 -24.07 4.27 -1.97
CA THR A 251 -23.84 3.14 -2.90
C THR A 251 -24.68 3.22 -4.17
N THR A 252 -25.35 4.35 -4.44
CA THR A 252 -26.25 4.49 -5.60
C THR A 252 -25.58 4.09 -6.90
N GLU A 253 -24.40 4.66 -7.17
CA GLU A 253 -23.68 4.45 -8.41
C GLU A 253 -23.05 3.04 -8.47
N ILE A 254 -22.50 2.55 -7.35
CA ILE A 254 -22.00 1.18 -7.21
C ILE A 254 -23.09 0.17 -7.57
N ARG A 255 -24.29 0.32 -7.01
CA ARG A 255 -25.44 -0.55 -7.29
C ARG A 255 -25.86 -0.48 -8.76
N ARG A 256 -25.75 0.70 -9.38
CA ARG A 256 -26.05 0.89 -10.80
C ARG A 256 -25.04 0.14 -11.68
N TRP A 257 -23.75 0.16 -11.37
CA TRP A 257 -22.74 -0.57 -12.13
C TRP A 257 -23.05 -2.07 -12.24
N PHE A 258 -23.50 -2.70 -11.15
CA PHE A 258 -23.87 -4.12 -11.19
C PHE A 258 -25.22 -4.37 -11.84
N ALA A 259 -26.20 -3.47 -11.65
CA ALA A 259 -27.51 -3.60 -12.30
C ALA A 259 -27.44 -3.47 -13.83
N ASP A 260 -26.58 -2.57 -14.31
CA ASP A 260 -26.37 -2.31 -15.75
C ASP A 260 -25.31 -3.25 -16.36
N GLY A 261 -24.65 -4.09 -15.56
CA GLY A 261 -23.62 -5.04 -16.02
C GLY A 261 -22.31 -4.38 -16.42
N VAL A 262 -21.97 -3.23 -15.84
CA VAL A 262 -20.73 -2.47 -16.06
C VAL A 262 -19.56 -3.06 -15.27
N ALA A 263 -19.78 -3.45 -14.02
CA ALA A 263 -18.74 -3.95 -13.12
C ALA A 263 -18.91 -5.45 -12.82
N ASP A 264 -17.78 -6.15 -12.69
CA ASP A 264 -17.72 -7.58 -12.37
C ASP A 264 -17.17 -7.83 -10.96
N GLY A 265 -16.45 -6.85 -10.41
CA GLY A 265 -15.84 -6.94 -9.11
C GLY A 265 -15.59 -5.59 -8.46
N LEU A 266 -15.29 -5.62 -7.16
CA LEU A 266 -14.95 -4.45 -6.35
C LEU A 266 -13.70 -4.70 -5.52
N ARG A 267 -12.85 -3.68 -5.40
CA ARG A 267 -11.90 -3.58 -4.30
C ARG A 267 -12.45 -2.56 -3.30
N LEU A 268 -12.54 -2.94 -2.04
CA LEU A 268 -13.11 -2.10 -0.99
C LEU A 268 -12.00 -1.44 -0.19
N ASP A 269 -11.91 -0.11 -0.28
CA ASP A 269 -10.98 0.71 0.49
C ASP A 269 -11.31 0.71 1.99
N HIS A 270 -10.26 0.66 2.81
CA HIS A 270 -10.27 0.90 4.25
C HIS A 270 -11.48 0.32 5.01
N ILE A 271 -11.71 -0.99 4.87
CA ILE A 271 -12.86 -1.65 5.51
C ILE A 271 -12.79 -1.55 7.05
N ASP A 272 -11.58 -1.42 7.60
CA ASP A 272 -11.33 -1.31 9.05
C ASP A 272 -11.73 0.04 9.65
N GLY A 273 -12.12 1.02 8.85
CA GLY A 273 -12.71 2.29 9.31
C GLY A 273 -14.21 2.20 9.62
N LEU A 274 -14.90 1.18 9.10
CA LEU A 274 -16.35 1.07 9.20
C LEU A 274 -16.82 0.68 10.61
N ALA A 275 -18.02 1.10 11.00
CA ALA A 275 -18.62 0.75 12.28
C ALA A 275 -18.91 -0.77 12.38
N ASP A 276 -19.59 -1.32 11.36
CA ASP A 276 -19.82 -2.77 11.20
C ASP A 276 -19.45 -3.22 9.77
N PRO A 277 -18.18 -3.57 9.53
CA PRO A 277 -17.71 -4.08 8.24
C PRO A 277 -18.50 -5.30 7.75
N GLY A 278 -18.85 -6.21 8.65
CA GLY A 278 -19.56 -7.44 8.31
C GLY A 278 -20.99 -7.16 7.82
N GLN A 279 -21.69 -6.21 8.45
CA GLN A 279 -23.00 -5.76 8.00
C GLN A 279 -22.91 -5.07 6.65
N PHE A 280 -21.97 -4.15 6.46
CA PHE A 280 -21.76 -3.46 5.19
C PHE A 280 -21.56 -4.46 4.05
N LEU A 281 -20.67 -5.45 4.23
CA LEU A 281 -20.38 -6.45 3.21
C LEU A 281 -21.60 -7.32 2.86
N ARG A 282 -22.42 -7.71 3.86
CA ARG A 282 -23.67 -8.45 3.61
C ARG A 282 -24.68 -7.61 2.83
N GLN A 283 -24.88 -6.35 3.23
CA GLN A 283 -25.78 -5.44 2.52
C GLN A 283 -25.31 -5.12 1.10
N LEU A 284 -24.00 -5.03 0.88
CA LEU A 284 -23.42 -4.87 -0.44
C LEU A 284 -23.73 -6.08 -1.33
N ARG A 285 -23.55 -7.30 -0.81
CA ARG A 285 -23.85 -8.55 -1.52
C ARG A 285 -25.31 -8.69 -1.93
N ASP A 286 -26.25 -8.23 -1.11
CA ASP A 286 -27.68 -8.21 -1.47
C ASP A 286 -27.97 -7.43 -2.76
N HIS A 287 -27.05 -6.53 -3.17
CA HIS A 287 -27.21 -5.70 -4.36
C HIS A 287 -26.34 -6.11 -5.54
N ILE A 288 -25.09 -6.51 -5.29
CA ILE A 288 -24.12 -6.85 -6.36
C ILE A 288 -24.12 -8.35 -6.70
N GLY A 289 -24.74 -9.17 -5.85
CA GLY A 289 -24.81 -10.62 -5.99
C GLY A 289 -23.57 -11.38 -5.52
N ASP A 290 -23.75 -12.69 -5.34
CA ASP A 290 -22.69 -13.59 -4.85
C ASP A 290 -21.59 -13.86 -5.88
N ASN A 291 -21.87 -13.57 -7.15
CA ASN A 291 -20.95 -13.83 -8.27
C ASN A 291 -19.92 -12.73 -8.50
N ALA A 292 -20.08 -11.56 -7.89
CA ALA A 292 -19.13 -10.46 -8.03
C ALA A 292 -17.81 -10.83 -7.32
N TRP A 293 -16.67 -10.52 -7.93
CA TRP A 293 -15.36 -10.74 -7.28
C TRP A 293 -15.05 -9.55 -6.38
N VAL A 294 -15.05 -9.75 -5.06
CA VAL A 294 -14.87 -8.67 -4.07
C VAL A 294 -13.69 -8.97 -3.19
N VAL A 295 -12.75 -8.04 -3.11
CA VAL A 295 -11.62 -8.09 -2.17
C VAL A 295 -11.65 -6.86 -1.26
N ALA A 296 -11.19 -7.03 -0.02
CA ALA A 296 -11.14 -5.94 0.94
C ALA A 296 -9.68 -5.51 1.18
N GLU A 297 -9.44 -4.20 1.16
CA GLU A 297 -8.24 -3.67 1.77
C GLU A 297 -8.34 -3.85 3.29
N LYS A 298 -7.61 -4.84 3.79
CA LYS A 298 -7.47 -5.14 5.19
C LYS A 298 -6.06 -5.64 5.44
N ILE A 299 -5.36 -4.99 6.34
CA ILE A 299 -3.99 -5.34 6.71
C ILE A 299 -4.03 -6.43 7.77
N LEU A 300 -3.42 -7.58 7.50
CA LEU A 300 -3.33 -8.69 8.44
C LEU A 300 -1.96 -8.68 9.12
N GLU A 301 -1.95 -8.56 10.45
CA GLU A 301 -0.73 -8.75 11.24
C GLU A 301 -0.30 -10.23 11.24
N PRO A 302 0.98 -10.54 11.50
CA PRO A 302 1.44 -11.92 11.59
C PRO A 302 0.60 -12.77 12.55
N GLY A 303 -0.02 -13.83 12.02
CA GLY A 303 -0.89 -14.73 12.77
C GLY A 303 -2.37 -14.31 12.88
N GLU A 304 -2.72 -13.14 12.34
CA GLU A 304 -4.12 -12.71 12.18
C GLU A 304 -4.77 -13.44 10.99
N ALA A 305 -6.08 -13.64 11.06
CA ALA A 305 -6.87 -14.16 9.94
C ALA A 305 -8.03 -13.23 9.62
N LEU A 306 -8.31 -13.07 8.32
CA LEU A 306 -9.52 -12.39 7.87
C LEU A 306 -10.76 -13.13 8.42
N PRO A 307 -11.79 -12.41 8.94
CA PRO A 307 -13.00 -13.05 9.43
C PRO A 307 -13.68 -13.90 8.35
N GLU A 308 -13.86 -15.19 8.58
CA GLU A 308 -14.49 -16.13 7.62
C GLU A 308 -15.95 -15.78 7.32
N SER A 309 -16.59 -14.99 8.18
CA SER A 309 -17.95 -14.49 7.97
C SER A 309 -18.04 -13.34 6.96
N PHE A 310 -16.91 -12.76 6.52
CA PHE A 310 -16.92 -11.70 5.51
C PHE A 310 -17.20 -12.32 4.15
N PRO A 311 -18.27 -11.91 3.44
CA PRO A 311 -18.60 -12.46 2.13
C PRO A 311 -17.74 -11.84 1.02
N VAL A 312 -16.43 -12.02 1.10
CA VAL A 312 -15.41 -11.54 0.15
C VAL A 312 -14.57 -12.72 -0.33
N GLN A 313 -13.82 -12.53 -1.41
CA GLN A 313 -12.86 -13.51 -1.91
C GLN A 313 -11.50 -13.45 -1.21
N GLY A 314 -11.22 -12.36 -0.47
CA GLY A 314 -10.07 -12.24 0.40
C GLY A 314 -9.62 -10.79 0.60
N THR A 315 -8.32 -10.61 0.78
CA THR A 315 -7.67 -9.29 0.94
C THR A 315 -7.17 -8.76 -0.40
N CYS A 316 -6.60 -7.54 -0.40
CA CYS A 316 -5.80 -6.99 -1.51
C CYS A 316 -4.37 -7.57 -1.60
N GLY A 317 -3.99 -8.51 -0.73
CA GLY A 317 -2.79 -9.33 -0.90
C GLY A 317 -1.50 -8.90 -0.17
N TYR A 318 -1.53 -7.89 0.72
CA TYR A 318 -0.34 -7.50 1.52
C TYR A 318 0.20 -8.66 2.38
N ASP A 319 -0.65 -9.58 2.83
CA ASP A 319 -0.26 -10.82 3.51
C ASP A 319 0.59 -11.74 2.60
N THR A 320 0.30 -11.71 1.28
CA THR A 320 1.07 -12.48 0.30
C THR A 320 2.39 -11.79 -0.04
N LEU A 321 2.39 -10.47 -0.15
CA LEU A 321 3.58 -9.65 -0.33
C LEU A 321 4.64 -10.00 0.72
N GLN A 322 4.25 -9.98 2.00
CA GLN A 322 5.15 -10.27 3.11
C GLN A 322 5.75 -11.68 3.03
N ALA A 323 4.94 -12.69 2.69
CA ALA A 323 5.40 -14.07 2.56
C ALA A 323 6.47 -14.21 1.48
N LEU A 324 6.23 -13.58 0.32
CA LEU A 324 7.12 -13.60 -0.83
C LEU A 324 8.44 -12.87 -0.56
N ASP A 325 8.38 -11.69 0.06
CA ASP A 325 9.59 -10.95 0.41
C ASP A 325 10.42 -11.69 1.47
N ARG A 326 9.77 -12.15 2.54
CA ARG A 326 10.47 -12.79 3.67
C ARG A 326 11.13 -14.10 3.26
N VAL A 327 10.60 -14.85 2.30
CA VAL A 327 11.26 -16.08 1.85
C VAL A 327 12.52 -15.80 1.02
N LEU A 328 12.68 -14.61 0.45
CA LEU A 328 13.86 -14.20 -0.31
C LEU A 328 14.93 -13.50 0.55
N ILE A 329 14.62 -13.12 1.79
CA ILE A 329 15.58 -12.55 2.75
C ILE A 329 16.41 -13.68 3.40
N ASP A 330 17.73 -13.50 3.49
CA ASP A 330 18.62 -14.42 4.18
C ASP A 330 18.66 -14.12 5.69
N PRO A 331 18.08 -14.98 6.55
CA PRO A 331 18.05 -14.73 7.99
C PRO A 331 19.44 -14.77 8.62
N ARG A 332 20.47 -15.33 7.95
CA ARG A 332 21.85 -15.36 8.46
C ARG A 332 22.46 -13.96 8.58
N GLY A 333 21.99 -13.00 7.77
CA GLY A 333 22.43 -11.60 7.83
C GLY A 333 21.85 -10.82 9.02
N THR A 334 20.75 -11.28 9.61
CA THR A 334 19.97 -10.56 10.63
C THR A 334 20.80 -10.07 11.81
N GLN A 335 21.72 -10.92 12.31
CA GLN A 335 22.54 -10.56 13.47
C GLN A 335 23.47 -9.38 13.17
N VAL A 336 24.06 -9.34 11.98
CA VAL A 336 24.95 -8.24 11.56
C VAL A 336 24.13 -6.97 11.33
N LEU A 337 22.99 -7.08 10.62
CA LEU A 337 22.09 -5.95 10.36
C LEU A 337 21.57 -5.32 11.65
N ALA A 338 21.18 -6.14 12.64
CA ALA A 338 20.73 -5.67 13.95
C ALA A 338 21.83 -4.90 14.69
N GLY A 339 23.10 -5.27 14.50
CA GLY A 339 24.25 -4.60 15.11
C GLY A 339 24.59 -3.23 14.50
N MET A 340 24.13 -2.92 13.28
CA MET A 340 24.48 -1.67 12.58
C MET A 340 23.89 -0.42 13.22
N THR A 341 22.72 -0.54 13.86
CA THR A 341 21.99 0.59 14.47
C THR A 341 21.65 0.34 15.94
N ALA A 342 22.22 -0.71 16.54
CA ALA A 342 22.21 -0.90 17.97
C ALA A 342 23.06 0.19 18.63
N SER A 343 22.43 1.05 19.43
CA SER A 343 23.15 2.07 20.19
C SER A 343 24.00 1.44 21.29
N GLU A 344 25.21 1.95 21.52
CA GLU A 344 26.02 1.62 22.70
C GLU A 344 25.30 1.98 24.03
N ALA A 345 24.24 2.79 23.97
CA ALA A 345 23.39 3.16 25.11
C ALA A 345 22.29 2.13 25.43
N ALA A 346 22.20 1.00 24.72
CA ALA A 346 21.28 -0.08 25.09
C ALA A 346 21.74 -0.69 26.43
N GLU A 347 21.11 -0.29 27.54
CA GLU A 347 21.53 -0.67 28.89
C GLU A 347 21.12 -2.10 29.27
N THR A 348 20.17 -2.71 28.54
CA THR A 348 19.58 -4.01 28.91
C THR A 348 19.61 -5.04 27.77
N PRO A 349 19.71 -6.35 28.07
CA PRO A 349 19.60 -7.40 27.05
C PRO A 349 18.30 -7.37 26.24
N ARG A 350 17.20 -6.88 26.84
CA ARG A 350 15.90 -6.72 26.17
C ARG A 350 15.96 -5.71 25.03
N GLN A 351 16.74 -4.63 25.19
CA GLN A 351 16.92 -3.59 24.16
C GLN A 351 17.86 -4.03 23.02
N HIS A 352 18.54 -5.18 23.16
CA HIS A 352 19.36 -5.78 22.11
C HIS A 352 18.58 -6.74 21.23
N ASP A 353 17.39 -7.20 21.64
CA ASP A 353 16.51 -8.02 20.82
C ASP A 353 15.72 -7.13 19.84
N PRO A 354 15.88 -7.30 18.50
CA PRO A 354 15.15 -6.51 17.52
C PRO A 354 13.63 -6.55 17.70
N VAL A 355 13.07 -7.70 18.11
CA VAL A 355 11.62 -7.88 18.29
C VAL A 355 11.10 -7.04 19.45
N GLU A 356 11.77 -7.10 20.60
CA GLU A 356 11.37 -6.30 21.77
C GLU A 356 11.58 -4.80 21.53
N ARG A 357 12.70 -4.43 20.88
CA ARG A 357 12.95 -3.02 20.49
C ARG A 357 11.85 -2.49 19.57
N TYR A 358 11.43 -3.28 18.59
CA TYR A 358 10.35 -2.88 17.70
C TYR A 358 9.01 -2.77 18.42
N ARG A 359 8.67 -3.73 19.29
CA ARG A 359 7.45 -3.66 20.12
C ARG A 359 7.41 -2.44 21.01
N ASP A 360 8.52 -2.08 21.64
CA ASP A 360 8.64 -0.87 22.46
C ASP A 360 8.49 0.40 21.61
N LEU A 361 9.13 0.43 20.43
CA LEU A 361 9.01 1.54 19.48
C LEU A 361 7.55 1.72 19.01
N VAL A 362 6.90 0.64 18.57
CA VAL A 362 5.50 0.65 18.14
C VAL A 362 4.59 1.16 19.25
N TYR A 363 4.76 0.68 20.49
CA TYR A 363 3.95 1.15 21.62
C TYR A 363 4.13 2.66 21.86
N GLN A 364 5.37 3.16 21.83
CA GLN A 364 5.67 4.59 22.01
C GLN A 364 5.09 5.46 20.89
N LEU A 365 5.17 4.99 19.64
CA LEU A 365 4.68 5.75 18.49
C LEU A 365 3.16 5.71 18.36
N LYS A 366 2.51 4.58 18.70
CA LYS A 366 1.05 4.53 18.89
C LYS A 366 0.61 5.51 19.98
N HIS A 367 1.33 5.58 21.09
CA HIS A 367 1.03 6.54 22.15
C HIS A 367 1.12 7.98 21.63
N ARG A 368 2.19 8.30 20.88
CA ARG A 368 2.33 9.61 20.24
C ARG A 368 1.16 9.90 19.29
N ALA A 369 0.81 8.97 18.40
CA ALA A 369 -0.30 9.13 17.47
C ALA A 369 -1.63 9.37 18.21
N VAL A 370 -1.93 8.55 19.22
CA VAL A 370 -3.18 8.65 20.01
C VAL A 370 -3.28 9.97 20.77
N THR A 371 -2.16 10.46 21.33
CA THR A 371 -2.17 11.64 22.22
C THR A 371 -1.87 12.97 21.53
N GLN A 372 -1.48 12.94 20.25
CA GLN A 372 -1.19 14.15 19.47
C GLN A 372 -2.14 14.30 18.27
N MET A 373 -2.35 13.24 17.49
CA MET A 373 -3.11 13.30 16.23
C MET A 373 -4.56 12.82 16.40
N LEU A 374 -4.77 11.79 17.22
CA LEU A 374 -6.07 11.14 17.44
C LEU A 374 -6.69 11.47 18.80
N THR A 375 -6.25 12.57 19.43
CA THR A 375 -6.81 13.04 20.70
C THR A 375 -8.34 13.23 20.64
N PRO A 376 -8.92 13.80 19.55
CA PRO A 376 -10.37 13.90 19.45
C PRO A 376 -11.07 12.53 19.44
N ASP A 377 -10.48 11.53 18.78
CA ASP A 377 -11.01 10.17 18.70
C ASP A 377 -10.92 9.45 20.05
N LEU A 378 -9.82 9.60 20.78
CA LEU A 378 -9.67 9.13 22.16
C LEU A 378 -10.77 9.72 23.05
N HIS A 379 -10.98 11.03 22.96
CA HIS A 379 -12.00 11.73 23.75
C HIS A 379 -13.42 11.32 23.34
N ALA A 380 -13.66 11.04 22.05
CA ALA A 380 -14.94 10.50 21.58
C ALA A 380 -15.24 9.13 22.21
N VAL A 381 -14.25 8.22 22.24
CA VAL A 381 -14.40 6.92 22.95
C VAL A 381 -14.66 7.16 24.43
N ALA A 382 -13.90 8.05 25.08
CA ALA A 382 -14.06 8.37 26.49
C ALA A 382 -15.48 8.87 26.82
N ARG A 383 -16.02 9.80 26.03
CA ARG A 383 -17.41 10.28 26.17
C ARG A 383 -18.44 9.16 26.06
N LEU A 384 -18.22 8.20 25.18
CA LEU A 384 -19.15 7.08 24.96
C LEU A 384 -19.12 6.03 26.08
N VAL A 385 -18.01 5.85 26.81
CA VAL A 385 -17.88 4.82 27.86
C VAL A 385 -17.95 5.36 29.28
N ALA A 386 -17.68 6.66 29.49
CA ALA A 386 -17.65 7.27 30.83
C ALA A 386 -18.95 7.09 31.64
N PRO A 387 -20.17 7.21 31.05
CA PRO A 387 -21.42 7.02 31.78
C PRO A 387 -21.55 5.63 32.43
N ASP A 388 -21.18 4.57 31.71
CA ASP A 388 -21.24 3.18 32.20
C ASP A 388 -20.23 2.89 33.31
N LEU A 389 -19.12 3.64 33.31
CA LEU A 389 -18.09 3.56 34.34
C LEU A 389 -18.37 4.48 35.54
N GLY A 390 -19.41 5.33 35.47
CA GLY A 390 -19.70 6.33 36.51
C GLY A 390 -18.59 7.37 36.65
N ARG A 391 -17.95 7.73 35.53
CA ARG A 391 -16.84 8.69 35.42
C ARG A 391 -17.23 9.90 34.56
N GLU A 392 -16.45 10.96 34.67
CA GLU A 392 -16.48 12.06 33.69
C GLU A 392 -15.64 11.68 32.46
N SER A 393 -15.95 12.24 31.29
CA SER A 393 -15.24 11.92 30.05
C SER A 393 -13.81 12.45 29.98
N ASP A 394 -13.49 13.47 30.79
CA ASP A 394 -12.14 14.04 30.95
C ASP A 394 -11.37 13.42 32.12
N ASP A 395 -11.90 12.34 32.74
CA ASP A 395 -11.23 11.60 33.79
C ASP A 395 -9.87 11.09 33.29
N GLN A 396 -8.80 11.54 33.93
CA GLN A 396 -7.45 11.24 33.48
C GLN A 396 -7.09 9.76 33.58
N GLN A 397 -7.67 8.99 34.51
CA GLN A 397 -7.46 7.55 34.59
C GLN A 397 -8.17 6.84 33.43
N LEU A 398 -9.36 7.29 33.04
CA LEU A 398 -10.06 6.79 31.86
C LEU A 398 -9.27 7.02 30.58
N LEU A 399 -8.80 8.25 30.35
CA LEU A 399 -8.01 8.59 29.16
C LEU A 399 -6.70 7.80 29.08
N VAL A 400 -5.99 7.64 30.20
CA VAL A 400 -4.77 6.82 30.26
C VAL A 400 -5.09 5.33 30.05
N GLY A 401 -6.18 4.82 30.65
CA GLY A 401 -6.63 3.44 30.45
C GLY A 401 -6.98 3.12 28.98
N LEU A 402 -7.72 4.01 28.32
CA LEU A 402 -8.04 3.87 26.89
C LEU A 402 -6.78 3.97 26.02
N THR A 403 -5.90 4.96 26.29
CA THR A 403 -4.65 5.15 25.55
C THR A 403 -3.77 3.91 25.65
N THR A 404 -3.54 3.39 26.86
CA THR A 404 -2.70 2.20 27.08
C THR A 404 -3.26 0.96 26.39
N LEU A 405 -4.59 0.77 26.39
CA LEU A 405 -5.25 -0.29 25.61
C LEU A 405 -5.05 -0.15 24.10
N MET A 406 -5.25 1.06 23.55
CA MET A 406 -5.06 1.31 22.11
C MET A 406 -3.60 1.06 21.69
N CYS A 407 -2.64 1.51 22.50
CA CYS A 407 -1.21 1.30 22.23
C CYS A 407 -0.80 -0.17 22.33
N ALA A 408 -1.41 -0.92 23.24
CA ALA A 408 -1.16 -2.34 23.45
C ALA A 408 -1.91 -3.25 22.45
N PHE A 409 -2.82 -2.70 21.64
CA PHE A 409 -3.63 -3.50 20.73
C PHE A 409 -2.75 -4.14 19.64
N PRO A 410 -2.76 -5.48 19.49
CA PRO A 410 -1.78 -6.21 18.69
C PRO A 410 -2.11 -6.27 17.20
N VAL A 411 -3.35 -5.97 16.81
CA VAL A 411 -3.85 -5.96 15.43
C VAL A 411 -4.43 -4.58 15.10
N TYR A 412 -4.84 -4.34 13.85
CA TYR A 412 -5.48 -3.06 13.48
C TYR A 412 -6.76 -2.86 14.29
N ARG A 413 -7.62 -3.88 14.35
CA ARG A 413 -8.84 -3.85 15.16
C ARG A 413 -9.37 -5.25 15.41
N SER A 414 -10.31 -5.34 16.34
CA SER A 414 -11.19 -6.50 16.46
C SER A 414 -12.48 -6.30 15.66
N TYR A 415 -13.32 -7.34 15.65
CA TYR A 415 -14.68 -7.33 15.12
C TYR A 415 -15.60 -8.03 16.14
N VAL A 416 -15.60 -7.50 17.37
CA VAL A 416 -16.21 -8.15 18.55
C VAL A 416 -17.60 -8.70 18.19
N PRO A 417 -17.94 -9.94 18.59
CA PRO A 417 -17.17 -10.83 19.47
C PRO A 417 -15.98 -11.54 18.82
N LEU A 418 -15.76 -11.41 17.50
CA LEU A 418 -14.56 -11.96 16.85
C LEU A 418 -13.32 -11.11 17.19
N GLY A 419 -12.23 -11.74 17.60
CA GLY A 419 -11.01 -11.02 17.99
C GLY A 419 -11.07 -10.41 19.39
N GLU A 420 -12.03 -10.79 20.24
CA GLU A 420 -12.07 -10.38 21.66
C GLU A 420 -10.78 -10.78 22.39
N GLU A 421 -10.13 -11.88 21.99
CA GLU A 421 -8.83 -12.31 22.50
C GLU A 421 -7.73 -11.25 22.35
N TYR A 422 -7.78 -10.41 21.31
CA TYR A 422 -6.84 -9.31 21.12
C TYR A 422 -7.05 -8.19 22.13
N LEU A 423 -8.31 -7.95 22.54
CA LEU A 423 -8.62 -7.01 23.62
C LEU A 423 -8.08 -7.52 24.97
N HIS A 424 -8.23 -8.82 25.26
CA HIS A 424 -7.64 -9.42 26.46
C HIS A 424 -6.10 -9.39 26.45
N GLN A 425 -5.48 -9.64 25.30
CA GLN A 425 -4.03 -9.50 25.12
C GLN A 425 -3.57 -8.06 25.36
N ALA A 426 -4.27 -7.08 24.78
CA ALA A 426 -3.98 -5.66 24.95
C ALA A 426 -4.10 -5.25 26.43
N ALA A 427 -5.14 -5.71 27.13
CA ALA A 427 -5.33 -5.45 28.55
C ALA A 427 -4.18 -6.02 29.41
N ALA A 428 -3.73 -7.23 29.12
CA ALA A 428 -2.60 -7.83 29.83
C ALA A 428 -1.32 -7.02 29.64
N VAL A 429 -1.01 -6.62 28.40
CA VAL A 429 0.17 -5.80 28.07
C VAL A 429 0.07 -4.40 28.68
N ALA A 430 -1.11 -3.78 28.64
CA ALA A 430 -1.35 -2.47 29.25
C ALA A 430 -1.07 -2.48 30.76
N VAL A 431 -1.57 -3.49 31.48
CA VAL A 431 -1.35 -3.65 32.93
C VAL A 431 0.09 -4.05 33.27
N GLU A 432 0.75 -4.83 32.41
CA GLU A 432 2.16 -5.15 32.59
C GLU A 432 3.04 -3.90 32.48
N ARG A 433 2.78 -3.04 31.47
CA ARG A 433 3.52 -1.80 31.23
C ARG A 433 3.21 -0.72 32.27
N ASP A 434 1.94 -0.60 32.66
CA ASP A 434 1.50 0.36 33.67
C ASP A 434 0.50 -0.30 34.65
N PRO A 435 0.98 -0.83 35.79
CA PRO A 435 0.09 -1.44 36.79
C PRO A 435 -0.97 -0.49 37.38
N SER A 436 -0.81 0.83 37.22
CA SER A 436 -1.78 1.81 37.74
C SER A 436 -3.11 1.79 36.98
N VAL A 437 -3.12 1.35 35.70
CA VAL A 437 -4.34 1.28 34.90
C VAL A 437 -5.20 0.04 35.14
N ALA A 438 -4.76 -0.89 36.00
CA ALA A 438 -5.41 -2.19 36.18
C ALA A 438 -6.90 -2.10 36.57
N GLU A 439 -7.26 -1.15 37.44
CA GLU A 439 -8.65 -0.96 37.86
C GLU A 439 -9.53 -0.44 36.71
N VAL A 440 -9.08 0.62 36.02
CA VAL A 440 -9.85 1.25 34.95
C VAL A 440 -9.92 0.36 33.71
N VAL A 441 -8.85 -0.35 33.34
CA VAL A 441 -8.87 -1.35 32.27
C VAL A 441 -9.86 -2.46 32.62
N GLY A 442 -9.86 -2.96 33.86
CA GLY A 442 -10.84 -3.94 34.33
C GLY A 442 -12.30 -3.47 34.21
N GLN A 443 -12.55 -2.17 34.39
CA GLN A 443 -13.88 -1.55 34.18
C GLN A 443 -14.23 -1.40 32.69
N LEU A 444 -13.25 -1.12 31.83
CA LEU A 444 -13.43 -0.95 30.38
C LEU A 444 -13.72 -2.28 29.67
N MET A 445 -13.11 -3.39 30.09
CA MET A 445 -13.25 -4.70 29.43
C MET A 445 -14.69 -5.13 29.13
N PRO A 446 -15.64 -5.16 30.09
CA PRO A 446 -17.01 -5.57 29.80
C PRO A 446 -17.75 -4.62 28.84
N VAL A 447 -17.37 -3.34 28.81
CA VAL A 447 -17.96 -2.34 27.91
C VAL A 447 -17.40 -2.49 26.50
N LEU A 448 -16.08 -2.65 26.36
CA LEU A 448 -15.39 -2.78 25.08
C LEU A 448 -15.58 -4.17 24.44
N ALA A 449 -15.96 -5.18 25.22
CA ALA A 449 -16.32 -6.51 24.74
C ALA A 449 -17.81 -6.65 24.33
N ASP A 450 -18.64 -5.63 24.54
CA ASP A 450 -20.03 -5.64 24.07
C ASP A 450 -20.09 -5.13 22.61
N PRO A 451 -20.42 -5.99 21.63
CA PRO A 451 -20.45 -5.61 20.22
C PRO A 451 -21.52 -4.56 19.88
N GLN A 452 -22.51 -4.34 20.75
CA GLN A 452 -23.56 -3.34 20.53
C GLN A 452 -23.25 -2.00 21.21
N HIS A 453 -22.19 -1.94 22.02
CA HIS A 453 -21.85 -0.72 22.75
C HIS A 453 -21.19 0.30 21.81
N PRO A 454 -21.69 1.54 21.71
CA PRO A 454 -21.13 2.53 20.79
C PRO A 454 -19.66 2.85 21.09
N GLY A 455 -19.27 2.84 22.37
CA GLY A 455 -17.87 2.98 22.76
C GLY A 455 -16.96 1.83 22.29
N ALA A 456 -17.47 0.60 22.21
CA ALA A 456 -16.72 -0.55 21.67
C ALA A 456 -16.54 -0.42 20.15
N ILE A 457 -17.59 0.00 19.44
CA ILE A 457 -17.56 0.27 18.00
C ILE A 457 -16.54 1.37 17.70
N ARG A 458 -16.63 2.51 18.40
CA ARG A 458 -15.71 3.64 18.19
C ARG A 458 -14.27 3.26 18.56
N PHE A 459 -14.05 2.50 19.63
CA PHE A 459 -12.73 1.98 19.99
C PHE A 459 -12.12 1.14 18.86
N GLN A 460 -12.88 0.23 18.25
CA GLN A 460 -12.41 -0.59 17.12
C GLN A 460 -12.09 0.25 15.87
N GLN A 461 -12.83 1.35 15.62
CA GLN A 461 -12.50 2.29 14.54
C GLN A 461 -11.24 3.11 14.86
N THR A 462 -10.93 3.37 16.14
CA THR A 462 -9.76 4.16 16.55
C THR A 462 -8.47 3.34 16.62
N THR A 463 -8.52 2.07 17.03
CA THR A 463 -7.30 1.24 17.08
C THR A 463 -6.67 1.03 15.70
N SER A 464 -7.48 0.98 14.63
CA SER A 464 -6.96 0.83 13.27
C SER A 464 -6.18 2.07 12.83
N MET A 465 -6.69 3.26 13.16
CA MET A 465 -5.98 4.52 12.93
C MET A 465 -4.69 4.61 13.74
N ALA A 466 -4.73 4.20 15.01
CA ALA A 466 -3.54 4.19 15.87
C ALA A 466 -2.45 3.26 15.33
N MET A 467 -2.84 2.10 14.78
CA MET A 467 -1.91 1.18 14.12
C MET A 467 -1.27 1.83 12.89
N ALA A 468 -2.06 2.30 11.92
CA ALA A 468 -1.53 2.89 10.70
C ALA A 468 -0.60 4.08 10.98
N LYS A 469 -1.04 5.06 11.78
CA LYS A 469 -0.25 6.26 12.09
C LYS A 469 0.95 5.99 12.98
N GLY A 470 0.84 5.06 13.93
CA GLY A 470 1.95 4.71 14.82
C GLY A 470 3.00 3.83 14.16
N VAL A 471 2.61 2.97 13.22
CA VAL A 471 3.46 1.92 12.65
C VAL A 471 3.88 2.25 11.23
N GLU A 472 2.95 2.27 10.28
CA GLU A 472 3.26 2.39 8.86
C GLU A 472 3.89 3.73 8.51
N ASP A 473 3.37 4.80 9.12
CA ASP A 473 3.77 6.18 8.81
C ASP A 473 4.81 6.73 9.80
N THR A 474 5.30 5.92 10.74
CA THR A 474 6.35 6.39 11.66
C THR A 474 7.33 5.30 12.06
N ALA A 475 6.89 4.15 12.58
CA ALA A 475 7.80 3.09 13.02
C ALA A 475 8.65 2.55 11.85
N PHE A 476 8.07 2.43 10.65
CA PHE A 476 8.78 2.05 9.44
C PHE A 476 9.86 3.03 9.00
N TYR A 477 9.84 4.28 9.47
CA TYR A 477 10.89 5.27 9.20
C TYR A 477 11.90 5.40 10.35
N ARG A 478 11.72 4.63 11.44
CA ARG A 478 12.61 4.62 12.62
C ARG A 478 13.27 3.26 12.89
N PHE A 479 12.70 2.17 12.38
CA PHE A 479 13.21 0.82 12.62
C PHE A 479 14.06 0.32 11.45
N SER A 480 15.37 0.43 11.56
CA SER A 480 16.30 0.25 10.44
C SER A 480 16.97 -1.13 10.37
N LEU A 481 16.26 -2.23 10.68
CA LEU A 481 16.85 -3.58 10.56
C LEU A 481 17.18 -3.90 9.09
N LEU A 482 16.17 -3.87 8.22
CA LEU A 482 16.30 -3.92 6.77
C LEU A 482 15.10 -3.20 6.16
N SER A 483 15.33 -2.10 5.45
CA SER A 483 14.25 -1.21 4.98
C SER A 483 13.25 -1.86 4.00
N SER A 484 13.62 -2.94 3.32
CA SER A 484 12.66 -3.70 2.50
C SER A 484 11.62 -4.45 3.32
N ALA A 485 11.89 -4.72 4.60
CA ALA A 485 10.93 -5.32 5.52
C ALA A 485 9.96 -4.30 6.12
N ASN A 486 10.21 -3.00 5.91
CA ASN A 486 9.38 -1.91 6.40
C ASN A 486 8.30 -1.59 5.35
N GLU A 487 7.35 -2.50 5.22
CA GLU A 487 6.32 -2.48 4.19
C GLU A 487 4.93 -2.71 4.81
N VAL A 488 3.89 -2.18 4.17
CA VAL A 488 2.50 -2.22 4.68
C VAL A 488 2.09 -3.65 5.07
N GLY A 489 1.69 -3.79 6.34
CA GLY A 489 1.33 -5.05 6.99
C GLY A 489 2.47 -5.90 7.55
N ALA A 490 3.73 -5.56 7.30
CA ALA A 490 4.86 -6.33 7.77
C ALA A 490 5.19 -6.08 9.26
N ASP A 491 5.72 -7.13 9.92
CA ASP A 491 6.51 -6.99 11.14
C ASP A 491 8.01 -6.96 10.75
N PRO A 492 8.64 -5.76 10.66
CA PRO A 492 10.01 -5.61 10.23
C PRO A 492 11.04 -6.16 11.22
N ALA A 493 10.63 -6.54 12.45
CA ALA A 493 11.52 -7.22 13.38
C ALA A 493 11.62 -8.73 13.12
N GLN A 494 10.66 -9.30 12.37
CA GLN A 494 10.63 -10.70 11.99
C GLN A 494 10.98 -10.87 10.51
N ILE A 495 12.24 -10.60 10.17
CA ILE A 495 12.73 -10.79 8.80
C ILE A 495 13.04 -12.26 8.52
N GLY A 496 12.79 -12.70 7.29
CA GLY A 496 13.02 -14.09 6.90
C GLY A 496 11.87 -15.04 7.31
N ILE A 497 11.61 -16.02 6.46
CA ILE A 497 10.85 -17.24 6.80
C ILE A 497 11.52 -18.46 6.17
N SER A 498 11.21 -19.65 6.69
CA SER A 498 11.64 -20.90 6.04
C SER A 498 10.82 -21.17 4.78
N VAL A 499 11.40 -21.93 3.84
CA VAL A 499 10.68 -22.42 2.65
C VAL A 499 9.43 -23.21 3.03
N GLN A 500 9.51 -24.02 4.09
CA GLN A 500 8.37 -24.78 4.61
C GLN A 500 7.25 -23.87 5.12
N GLU A 501 7.58 -22.81 5.87
CA GLU A 501 6.60 -21.83 6.36
C GLU A 501 5.91 -21.10 5.21
N PHE A 502 6.67 -20.67 4.19
CA PHE A 502 6.10 -20.10 2.96
C PHE A 502 5.08 -21.06 2.32
N HIS A 503 5.43 -22.33 2.16
CA HIS A 503 4.55 -23.35 1.59
C HIS A 503 3.28 -23.59 2.43
N ASP A 504 3.39 -23.56 3.76
CA ASP A 504 2.24 -23.73 4.63
C ASP A 504 1.27 -22.54 4.55
N GLN A 505 1.78 -21.32 4.38
CA GLN A 505 0.96 -20.14 4.11
C GLN A 505 0.22 -20.26 2.77
N GLN A 506 0.87 -20.76 1.72
CA GLN A 506 0.24 -20.97 0.40
C GLN A 506 -0.86 -22.05 0.46
N ARG A 507 -0.64 -23.16 1.18
CA ARG A 507 -1.67 -24.21 1.40
C ARG A 507 -2.86 -23.69 2.21
N ASN A 508 -2.59 -22.89 3.24
CA ASN A 508 -3.65 -22.26 4.04
C ASN A 508 -4.51 -21.32 3.16
N ARG A 509 -3.87 -20.53 2.29
CA ARG A 509 -4.57 -19.68 1.30
C ARG A 509 -5.42 -20.51 0.35
N LEU A 510 -4.90 -21.62 -0.18
CA LEU A 510 -5.69 -22.51 -1.07
C LEU A 510 -6.94 -23.06 -0.39
N THR A 511 -6.86 -23.32 0.90
CA THR A 511 -7.96 -23.91 1.66
C THR A 511 -9.03 -22.88 2.05
N ARG A 512 -8.61 -21.65 2.40
CA ARG A 512 -9.51 -20.64 3.00
C ARG A 512 -9.90 -19.54 2.01
N TRP A 513 -8.96 -19.10 1.18
CA TRP A 513 -9.10 -17.92 0.31
C TRP A 513 -8.47 -18.16 -1.08
N PRO A 514 -8.89 -19.18 -1.84
CA PRO A 514 -8.26 -19.55 -3.11
C PRO A 514 -8.37 -18.47 -4.21
N GLU A 515 -9.32 -17.56 -4.07
CA GLU A 515 -9.61 -16.47 -5.01
C GLU A 515 -9.19 -15.08 -4.47
N THR A 516 -8.44 -15.02 -3.36
CA THR A 516 -7.92 -13.75 -2.84
C THR A 516 -6.99 -13.08 -3.85
N MET A 517 -6.93 -11.74 -3.83
CA MET A 517 -5.89 -11.03 -4.56
C MET A 517 -4.52 -11.30 -3.90
N THR A 518 -3.48 -11.39 -4.73
CA THR A 518 -2.08 -11.40 -4.29
C THR A 518 -1.35 -10.23 -4.93
N THR A 519 -0.57 -9.47 -4.16
CA THR A 519 0.17 -8.32 -4.67
C THR A 519 1.62 -8.35 -4.20
N ILE A 520 2.48 -7.63 -4.92
CA ILE A 520 3.86 -7.33 -4.53
C ILE A 520 4.21 -5.84 -4.73
N SER A 521 3.29 -5.03 -5.28
CA SER A 521 3.43 -3.59 -5.46
C SER A 521 2.05 -2.96 -5.56
N THR A 522 1.83 -1.81 -4.92
CA THR A 522 0.58 -1.07 -4.97
C THR A 522 0.84 0.44 -4.99
N HIS A 523 -0.22 1.23 -5.08
CA HIS A 523 -0.14 2.68 -4.93
C HIS A 523 0.18 3.13 -3.49
N ASP A 524 0.16 2.21 -2.51
CA ASP A 524 0.43 2.52 -1.10
C ASP A 524 1.64 1.76 -0.52
N THR A 525 2.23 0.82 -1.26
CA THR A 525 3.50 0.20 -0.83
C THR A 525 4.57 1.28 -0.67
N LYS A 526 5.31 1.21 0.44
CA LYS A 526 6.39 2.14 0.79
C LYS A 526 7.54 2.05 -0.22
N ARG A 527 7.74 0.88 -0.84
CA ARG A 527 8.74 0.64 -1.90
C ARG A 527 8.16 -0.35 -2.93
N SER A 528 8.46 -0.18 -4.20
CA SER A 528 8.10 -1.17 -5.23
C SER A 528 8.78 -2.52 -5.04
N GLU A 529 8.20 -3.58 -5.62
CA GLU A 529 8.75 -4.93 -5.67
C GLU A 529 10.23 -4.98 -6.07
N ASP A 530 10.64 -4.16 -7.04
CA ASP A 530 12.00 -4.17 -7.56
C ASP A 530 13.01 -3.53 -6.61
N VAL A 531 12.58 -2.47 -5.91
CA VAL A 531 13.35 -1.82 -4.85
C VAL A 531 13.57 -2.80 -3.70
N ARG A 532 12.51 -3.49 -3.26
CA ARG A 532 12.59 -4.44 -2.15
C ARG A 532 13.44 -5.67 -2.51
N ALA A 533 13.21 -6.27 -3.68
CA ALA A 533 13.99 -7.41 -4.18
C ALA A 533 15.49 -7.14 -4.24
N ARG A 534 15.89 -5.91 -4.62
CA ARG A 534 17.28 -5.47 -4.64
C ARG A 534 17.84 -5.32 -3.23
N ILE A 535 17.10 -4.69 -2.31
CA ILE A 535 17.51 -4.52 -0.91
C ILE A 535 17.67 -5.88 -0.20
N HIS A 536 16.88 -6.91 -0.55
CA HIS A 536 17.03 -8.26 0.02
C HIS A 536 18.46 -8.81 -0.11
N VAL A 537 19.19 -8.46 -1.18
CA VAL A 537 20.59 -8.88 -1.39
C VAL A 537 21.51 -8.43 -0.24
N LEU A 538 21.21 -7.30 0.41
CA LEU A 538 22.00 -6.81 1.55
C LEU A 538 22.00 -7.79 2.73
N SER A 539 20.98 -8.65 2.86
CA SER A 539 20.95 -9.70 3.88
C SER A 539 22.01 -10.79 3.63
N GLU A 540 22.39 -11.04 2.39
CA GLU A 540 23.42 -12.04 2.00
C GLU A 540 24.85 -11.49 2.11
N CYS A 541 25.01 -10.17 2.02
CA CYS A 541 26.28 -9.47 2.17
C CYS A 541 26.33 -8.56 3.40
N ALA A 542 25.57 -8.87 4.45
CA ALA A 542 25.37 -8.00 5.61
C ALA A 542 26.68 -7.47 6.23
N GLN A 543 27.75 -8.27 6.26
CA GLN A 543 29.06 -7.82 6.74
C GLN A 543 29.71 -6.76 5.81
N GLN A 544 29.70 -7.01 4.50
CA GLN A 544 30.20 -6.06 3.51
C GLN A 544 29.36 -4.78 3.52
N TRP A 545 28.03 -4.92 3.63
CA TRP A 545 27.12 -3.77 3.77
C TRP A 545 27.43 -2.95 5.03
N ALA A 546 27.59 -3.59 6.19
CA ALA A 546 27.91 -2.90 7.43
C ALA A 546 29.23 -2.11 7.35
N GLU A 547 30.26 -2.69 6.75
CA GLU A 547 31.56 -2.04 6.55
C GLU A 547 31.47 -0.86 5.59
N THR A 548 30.84 -1.05 4.42
CA THR A 548 30.63 0.00 3.42
C THR A 548 29.78 1.14 3.98
N PHE A 549 28.65 0.84 4.64
CA PHE A 549 27.78 1.84 5.23
C PHE A 549 28.50 2.65 6.32
N ALA A 550 29.29 2.00 7.19
CA ALA A 550 30.06 2.70 8.21
C ALA A 550 31.13 3.61 7.60
N GLN A 551 31.76 3.21 6.49
CA GLN A 551 32.73 4.02 5.78
C GLN A 551 32.07 5.23 5.09
N LEU A 552 30.99 5.01 4.33
CA LEU A 552 30.22 6.07 3.68
C LEU A 552 29.71 7.07 4.72
N THR A 553 29.08 6.58 5.78
CA THR A 553 28.53 7.41 6.86
C THR A 553 29.62 8.27 7.48
N ARG A 554 30.79 7.71 7.82
CA ARG A 554 31.90 8.51 8.38
C ARG A 554 32.34 9.63 7.44
N MET A 555 32.56 9.32 6.16
CA MET A 555 33.01 10.28 5.15
C MET A 555 31.99 11.41 4.92
N ILE A 556 30.70 11.08 5.05
CA ILE A 556 29.59 12.04 4.98
C ILE A 556 29.53 12.88 6.25
N THR A 557 29.46 12.26 7.43
CA THR A 557 29.30 12.98 8.71
C THR A 557 30.50 13.83 9.11
N ASP A 558 31.70 13.53 8.59
CA ASP A 558 32.88 14.39 8.75
C ASP A 558 32.69 15.77 8.08
N GLN A 559 31.82 15.86 7.08
CA GLN A 559 31.51 17.08 6.31
C GLN A 559 30.11 17.62 6.63
N LEU A 560 29.14 16.73 6.83
CA LEU A 560 27.70 16.97 7.01
C LEU A 560 27.24 16.34 8.34
N PRO A 561 27.62 16.92 9.50
CA PRO A 561 27.45 16.27 10.79
C PRO A 561 26.00 16.01 11.18
N ARG A 562 25.03 16.80 10.68
CA ARG A 562 23.61 16.65 11.03
C ARG A 562 23.03 15.33 10.49
N VAL A 563 23.57 14.75 9.43
CA VAL A 563 23.19 13.41 8.95
C VAL A 563 23.37 12.34 10.04
N GLY A 564 24.37 12.54 10.91
CA GLY A 564 24.66 11.64 12.03
C GLY A 564 23.68 11.72 13.20
N ASP A 565 22.77 12.69 13.21
CA ASP A 565 21.79 12.87 14.30
C ASP A 565 20.72 11.76 14.30
N ASP A 566 20.43 11.14 13.15
CA ASP A 566 19.55 9.97 13.02
C ASP A 566 20.11 8.94 12.02
N LEU A 567 21.00 8.08 12.53
CA LEU A 567 21.59 7.00 11.73
C LEU A 567 20.60 5.91 11.30
N ALA A 568 19.48 5.76 12.02
CA ALA A 568 18.47 4.76 11.65
C ALA A 568 17.74 5.19 10.39
N LEU A 569 17.28 6.45 10.36
CA LEU A 569 16.70 7.05 9.17
C LEU A 569 17.72 7.12 8.02
N TRP A 570 18.96 7.54 8.29
CA TRP A 570 20.01 7.57 7.27
C TRP A 570 20.22 6.20 6.61
N LYS A 571 20.27 5.12 7.38
CA LYS A 571 20.34 3.75 6.82
C LYS A 571 19.13 3.43 5.94
N ILE A 572 17.92 3.77 6.38
CA ILE A 572 16.69 3.56 5.59
C ILE A 572 16.73 4.34 4.27
N VAL A 573 17.23 5.58 4.28
CA VAL A 573 17.38 6.41 3.09
C VAL A 573 18.39 5.83 2.11
N VAL A 574 19.56 5.41 2.60
CA VAL A 574 20.61 4.82 1.76
C VAL A 574 20.17 3.48 1.16
N GLU A 575 19.57 2.60 1.95
CA GLU A 575 19.07 1.31 1.45
C GLU A 575 17.96 1.48 0.40
N THR A 576 17.05 2.44 0.62
CA THR A 576 16.00 2.74 -0.37
C THR A 576 16.60 3.27 -1.66
N GLY A 577 17.60 4.16 -1.56
CA GLY A 577 18.37 4.62 -2.72
C GLY A 577 19.11 3.49 -3.44
N PHE A 578 19.68 2.52 -2.72
CA PHE A 578 20.27 1.31 -3.30
C PHE A 578 19.25 0.53 -4.12
N GLY A 579 18.07 0.28 -3.55
CA GLY A 579 17.00 -0.43 -4.24
C GLY A 579 16.47 0.33 -5.46
N ALA A 580 16.38 1.66 -5.37
CA ALA A 580 15.81 2.52 -6.42
C ALA A 580 16.76 2.89 -7.55
N GLN A 581 18.04 2.51 -7.48
CA GLN A 581 18.99 2.71 -8.57
C GLN A 581 18.43 2.12 -9.87
N PRO A 582 18.25 2.91 -10.95
CA PRO A 582 17.86 2.33 -12.23
C PRO A 582 18.98 1.44 -12.75
N LEU A 583 18.61 0.46 -13.57
CA LEU A 583 19.57 -0.35 -14.32
C LEU A 583 19.98 0.34 -15.63
N SER A 584 19.48 1.54 -15.92
CA SER A 584 19.89 2.33 -17.08
C SER A 584 21.15 3.16 -16.78
N ASN A 585 21.78 3.71 -17.83
CA ASN A 585 22.91 4.62 -17.70
C ASN A 585 22.55 6.01 -17.12
N ALA A 586 21.27 6.29 -16.88
CA ALA A 586 20.82 7.59 -16.39
C ALA A 586 21.12 7.80 -14.89
N GLY A 587 21.33 6.72 -14.13
CA GLY A 587 21.48 6.79 -12.67
C GLY A 587 20.20 7.24 -11.95
N LEU A 588 20.21 7.18 -10.62
CA LEU A 588 19.07 7.64 -9.82
C LEU A 588 18.99 9.17 -9.86
N GLU A 589 17.82 9.71 -10.21
CA GLU A 589 17.60 11.15 -10.24
C GLU A 589 17.65 11.74 -8.82
N TYR A 590 18.47 12.78 -8.64
CA TYR A 590 18.64 13.45 -7.36
C TYR A 590 17.30 13.86 -6.73
N GLN A 591 16.43 14.56 -7.48
CA GLN A 591 15.19 15.11 -6.94
C GLN A 591 14.27 14.02 -6.40
N ARG A 592 14.16 12.88 -7.10
CA ARG A 592 13.36 11.74 -6.65
C ARG A 592 13.85 11.19 -5.30
N TRP A 593 15.16 11.08 -5.14
CA TRP A 593 15.75 10.58 -3.89
C TRP A 593 15.64 11.61 -2.76
N ASP A 594 15.84 12.90 -3.05
CA ASP A 594 15.73 14.01 -2.10
C ASP A 594 14.29 14.16 -1.59
N ASP A 595 13.30 14.18 -2.49
CA ASP A 595 11.87 14.25 -2.13
C ASP A 595 11.47 13.08 -1.21
N TYR A 596 11.94 11.87 -1.53
CA TYR A 596 11.76 10.71 -0.67
C TYR A 596 12.46 10.87 0.68
N ALA A 597 13.70 11.36 0.71
CA ALA A 597 14.49 11.48 1.93
C ALA A 597 13.86 12.51 2.88
N VAL A 598 13.39 13.65 2.37
CA VAL A 598 12.64 14.65 3.13
C VAL A 598 11.31 14.07 3.63
N LYS A 599 10.54 13.38 2.79
CA LYS A 599 9.30 12.70 3.22
C LYS A 599 9.59 11.70 4.34
N ALA A 600 10.55 10.78 4.14
CA ALA A 600 10.95 9.79 5.13
C ALA A 600 11.39 10.43 6.45
N ALA A 601 12.09 11.56 6.40
CA ALA A 601 12.51 12.30 7.58
C ALA A 601 11.34 12.92 8.34
N ARG A 602 10.38 13.49 7.62
CA ARG A 602 9.17 14.10 8.21
C ARG A 602 8.19 13.07 8.75
N GLU A 603 8.02 11.93 8.08
CA GLU A 603 7.26 10.77 8.58
C GLU A 603 7.94 10.15 9.81
N SER A 604 9.28 10.07 9.82
CA SER A 604 10.01 9.67 11.02
C SER A 604 9.66 10.59 12.18
N GLY A 605 9.62 11.91 12.01
CA GLY A 605 9.21 12.84 13.07
C GLY A 605 10.18 12.87 14.25
N ALA A 606 11.42 12.39 14.07
CA ALA A 606 12.45 12.27 15.10
C ALA A 606 13.28 13.55 15.25
N ILE A 607 13.64 14.18 14.13
CA ILE A 607 14.39 15.45 14.07
C ILE A 607 13.55 16.53 13.40
N THR A 608 13.03 16.23 12.21
CA THR A 608 12.10 17.09 11.45
C THR A 608 10.74 16.40 11.34
N SER A 609 9.68 17.17 11.11
CA SER A 609 8.30 16.66 10.95
C SER A 609 7.52 17.53 9.96
N TRP A 610 6.33 17.08 9.56
CA TRP A 610 5.44 17.88 8.72
C TRP A 610 5.05 19.22 9.34
N THR A 611 4.96 19.28 10.67
CA THR A 611 4.52 20.45 11.43
C THR A 611 5.66 21.34 11.91
N GLU A 612 6.83 20.76 12.17
CA GLU A 612 8.03 21.45 12.66
C GLU A 612 9.23 21.00 11.83
N GLN A 613 9.65 21.85 10.87
CA GLN A 613 10.68 21.53 9.88
C GLN A 613 12.07 22.01 10.33
N ASP A 614 13.05 21.10 10.42
CA ASP A 614 14.47 21.45 10.62
C ASP A 614 15.16 21.59 9.26
N GLN A 615 15.18 22.82 8.74
CA GLN A 615 15.71 23.13 7.41
C GLN A 615 17.20 22.80 7.26
N GLU A 616 17.99 22.90 8.32
CA GLU A 616 19.42 22.58 8.26
C GLU A 616 19.65 21.07 8.16
N TYR A 617 18.89 20.28 8.92
CA TYR A 617 18.93 18.82 8.82
C TYR A 617 18.47 18.34 7.43
N GLU A 618 17.34 18.86 6.93
CA GLU A 618 16.83 18.53 5.59
C GLU A 618 17.83 18.91 4.50
N HIS A 619 18.48 20.07 4.61
CA HIS A 619 19.50 20.50 3.65
C HIS A 619 20.74 19.58 3.64
N GLN A 620 21.29 19.25 4.80
CA GLN A 620 22.45 18.35 4.88
C GLN A 620 22.12 16.92 4.43
N LEU A 621 20.87 16.48 4.58
CA LEU A 621 20.41 15.21 4.03
C LEU A 621 20.51 15.22 2.50
N GLY A 622 20.02 16.27 1.84
CA GLY A 622 20.14 16.47 0.39
C GLY A 622 21.59 16.53 -0.08
N GLU A 623 22.45 17.33 0.57
CA GLU A 623 23.89 17.42 0.22
C GLU A 623 24.59 16.04 0.33
N ALA A 624 24.18 15.18 1.28
CA ALA A 624 24.73 13.84 1.40
C ALA A 624 24.35 12.93 0.23
N LEU A 625 23.15 13.12 -0.35
CA LEU A 625 22.72 12.40 -1.55
C LEU A 625 23.52 12.85 -2.78
N GLU A 626 23.80 14.14 -2.92
CA GLU A 626 24.68 14.64 -3.99
C GLU A 626 26.07 13.98 -3.95
N LEU A 627 26.64 13.82 -2.74
CA LEU A 627 27.94 13.14 -2.57
C LEU A 627 27.90 11.65 -2.94
N LEU A 628 26.76 10.98 -2.78
CA LEU A 628 26.55 9.58 -3.18
C LEU A 628 26.36 9.44 -4.69
N LEU A 629 25.80 10.46 -5.35
CA LEU A 629 25.57 10.47 -6.80
C LEU A 629 26.77 11.01 -7.60
N ASP A 630 27.77 11.62 -6.96
CA ASP A 630 28.99 12.08 -7.61
C ASP A 630 30.09 11.00 -7.65
N ASP A 631 30.16 10.26 -8.76
CA ASP A 631 31.18 9.22 -9.00
C ASP A 631 32.63 9.75 -8.96
N ALA A 632 32.84 11.06 -9.16
CA ALA A 632 34.18 11.65 -9.04
C ALA A 632 34.58 11.88 -7.58
N HIS A 633 33.60 11.95 -6.68
CA HIS A 633 33.82 12.07 -5.25
C HIS A 633 34.11 10.69 -4.63
N PRO A 634 35.02 10.58 -3.62
CA PRO A 634 35.32 9.29 -2.99
C PRO A 634 34.12 8.57 -2.36
N VAL A 635 33.08 9.31 -1.94
CA VAL A 635 31.80 8.74 -1.44
C VAL A 635 31.05 8.06 -2.59
N GLY A 636 30.77 8.77 -3.68
CA GLY A 636 30.10 8.23 -4.86
C GLY A 636 30.88 7.09 -5.52
N ALA A 637 32.20 7.19 -5.62
CA ALA A 637 33.02 6.09 -6.15
C ALA A 637 32.90 4.78 -5.33
N LEU A 638 32.86 4.88 -3.98
CA LEU A 638 32.65 3.71 -3.11
C LEU A 638 31.22 3.16 -3.22
N TRP A 639 30.24 4.07 -3.30
CA TRP A 639 28.84 3.72 -3.51
C TRP A 639 28.61 3.00 -4.84
N GLU A 640 29.12 3.56 -5.93
CA GLU A 640 29.00 2.99 -7.27
C GLU A 640 29.66 1.62 -7.36
N GLN A 641 30.86 1.46 -6.80
CA GLN A 641 31.53 0.17 -6.73
C GLN A 641 30.64 -0.87 -6.01
N PHE A 642 30.16 -0.54 -4.82
CA PHE A 642 29.35 -1.47 -4.01
C PHE A 642 28.03 -1.82 -4.72
N THR A 643 27.33 -0.84 -5.28
CA THR A 643 26.01 -1.05 -5.88
C THR A 643 26.08 -1.76 -7.22
N SER A 644 27.17 -1.58 -7.99
CA SER A 644 27.38 -2.28 -9.27
C SER A 644 27.61 -3.78 -9.05
N GLU A 645 28.44 -4.15 -8.07
CA GLU A 645 28.76 -5.55 -7.75
C GLU A 645 27.52 -6.41 -7.43
N LEU A 646 26.42 -5.80 -7.00
CA LEU A 646 25.20 -6.49 -6.58
C LEU A 646 24.11 -6.58 -7.66
N VAL A 647 24.34 -6.03 -8.85
CA VAL A 647 23.34 -6.01 -9.94
C VAL A 647 22.84 -7.42 -10.33
N PRO A 648 23.70 -8.44 -10.58
CA PRO A 648 23.21 -9.76 -10.99
C PRO A 648 22.33 -10.44 -9.93
N ALA A 649 22.73 -10.34 -8.66
CA ALA A 649 21.95 -10.85 -7.53
C ALA A 649 20.60 -10.13 -7.37
N ALA A 650 20.57 -8.82 -7.58
CA ALA A 650 19.34 -8.03 -7.55
C ALA A 650 18.36 -8.45 -8.64
N VAL A 651 18.83 -8.58 -9.89
CA VAL A 651 18.00 -9.03 -11.02
C VAL A 651 17.48 -10.45 -10.77
N SER A 652 18.31 -11.35 -10.23
CA SER A 652 17.86 -12.71 -9.86
C SER A 652 16.71 -12.70 -8.85
N ASN A 653 16.79 -11.88 -7.80
CA ASN A 653 15.71 -11.73 -6.83
C ASN A 653 14.45 -11.11 -7.46
N GLN A 654 14.58 -10.12 -8.34
CA GLN A 654 13.45 -9.48 -9.03
C GLN A 654 12.67 -10.49 -9.89
N LEU A 655 13.38 -11.30 -10.69
CA LEU A 655 12.78 -12.34 -11.53
C LEU A 655 12.15 -13.46 -10.68
N SER A 656 12.84 -13.87 -9.62
CA SER A 656 12.35 -14.90 -8.68
C SER A 656 11.09 -14.43 -7.95
N LEU A 657 11.05 -13.19 -7.47
CA LEU A 657 9.88 -12.58 -6.84
C LEU A 657 8.69 -12.55 -7.79
N LYS A 658 8.90 -12.07 -9.04
CA LYS A 658 7.82 -12.00 -10.04
C LYS A 658 7.27 -13.38 -10.38
N LEU A 659 8.11 -14.39 -10.65
CA LEU A 659 7.63 -15.74 -10.95
C LEU A 659 6.84 -16.32 -9.77
N LEU A 660 7.38 -16.26 -8.55
CA LEU A 660 6.74 -16.79 -7.35
C LEU A 660 5.39 -16.11 -7.06
N HIS A 661 5.30 -14.79 -7.29
CA HIS A 661 4.05 -14.04 -7.17
C HIS A 661 2.99 -14.53 -8.16
N LEU A 662 3.31 -14.59 -9.45
CA LEU A 662 2.35 -14.94 -10.50
C LEU A 662 1.86 -16.40 -10.38
N VAL A 663 2.69 -17.30 -9.88
CA VAL A 663 2.33 -18.71 -9.65
C VAL A 663 1.82 -18.99 -8.23
N SER A 664 1.69 -17.98 -7.36
CA SER A 664 1.11 -18.15 -6.02
C SER A 664 -0.38 -18.46 -6.07
N VAL A 665 -0.90 -19.04 -4.98
CA VAL A 665 -2.34 -19.28 -4.83
C VAL A 665 -3.08 -17.95 -4.70
N GLY A 666 -4.21 -17.80 -5.39
CA GLY A 666 -4.93 -16.53 -5.50
C GLY A 666 -4.86 -15.95 -6.91
N VAL A 667 -5.34 -14.71 -7.03
CA VAL A 667 -5.38 -13.90 -8.25
C VAL A 667 -4.23 -12.89 -8.19
N PRO A 668 -3.16 -13.03 -9.00
CA PRO A 668 -2.08 -12.05 -9.01
C PRO A 668 -2.54 -10.70 -9.57
N ASP A 669 -2.26 -9.66 -8.81
CA ASP A 669 -2.43 -8.26 -9.19
C ASP A 669 -1.11 -7.66 -9.67
N ILE A 670 -1.14 -7.00 -10.83
CA ILE A 670 -0.02 -6.30 -11.43
C ILE A 670 -0.28 -4.81 -11.32
N TYR A 671 0.56 -4.11 -10.55
CA TYR A 671 0.49 -2.66 -10.50
C TYR A 671 1.04 -2.04 -11.78
N GLN A 672 0.44 -0.93 -12.24
CA GLN A 672 0.81 -0.32 -13.50
C GLN A 672 2.32 -0.13 -13.67
N GLY A 673 2.84 -0.67 -14.76
CA GLY A 673 4.22 -0.61 -15.16
C GLY A 673 5.15 -1.68 -14.58
N THR A 674 4.69 -2.52 -13.66
CA THR A 674 5.54 -3.51 -12.95
C THR A 674 5.72 -4.85 -13.69
N GLU A 675 5.17 -4.98 -14.90
CA GLU A 675 5.51 -6.08 -15.81
C GLU A 675 6.98 -6.03 -16.29
N ILE A 676 7.64 -4.87 -16.16
CA ILE A 676 9.10 -4.68 -16.30
C ILE A 676 9.71 -4.20 -14.97
N VAL A 677 11.03 -3.94 -14.93
CA VAL A 677 11.65 -3.37 -13.74
C VAL A 677 11.19 -1.92 -13.59
N PHE A 678 10.51 -1.62 -12.49
CA PHE A 678 9.91 -0.32 -12.23
C PHE A 678 10.20 0.14 -10.79
N PRO A 679 11.42 0.65 -10.54
CA PRO A 679 11.90 0.92 -9.20
C PRO A 679 11.37 2.26 -8.67
N THR A 680 10.16 2.24 -8.11
CA THR A 680 9.54 3.39 -7.45
C THR A 680 9.66 3.32 -5.93
N MET A 681 9.72 4.50 -5.31
CA MET A 681 9.67 4.71 -3.86
C MET A 681 8.22 4.96 -3.40
N VAL A 682 8.02 5.42 -2.17
CA VAL A 682 6.69 5.73 -1.61
C VAL A 682 5.98 6.83 -2.41
N ASP A 683 4.64 6.82 -2.38
CA ASP A 683 3.77 7.90 -2.86
C ASP A 683 4.36 9.30 -2.56
N PRO A 684 4.43 10.24 -3.52
CA PRO A 684 3.89 10.18 -4.89
C PRO A 684 4.78 9.52 -5.95
N ASP A 685 5.98 9.02 -5.62
CA ASP A 685 6.89 8.44 -6.63
C ASP A 685 6.28 7.19 -7.30
N ASN A 686 5.57 6.35 -6.55
CA ASN A 686 4.83 5.19 -7.09
C ASN A 686 3.57 5.56 -7.91
N ARG A 687 3.23 6.84 -8.03
CA ARG A 687 2.11 7.34 -8.86
C ARG A 687 2.59 8.06 -10.11
N CYS A 688 3.89 8.00 -10.41
CA CYS A 688 4.43 8.58 -11.63
C CYS A 688 3.79 7.99 -12.89
N ALA A 689 3.80 8.78 -13.97
CA ALA A 689 3.26 8.37 -15.25
C ALA A 689 3.99 7.14 -15.80
N VAL A 690 3.22 6.21 -16.38
CA VAL A 690 3.75 4.98 -16.97
C VAL A 690 3.87 5.12 -18.48
N ASP A 691 5.07 4.87 -19.01
CA ASP A 691 5.29 4.80 -20.46
C ASP A 691 4.83 3.45 -21.02
N PHE A 692 3.55 3.37 -21.38
CA PHE A 692 2.95 2.19 -21.99
C PHE A 692 3.36 1.98 -23.45
N ALA A 693 3.79 3.04 -24.15
CA ALA A 693 4.27 2.91 -25.52
C ALA A 693 5.59 2.13 -25.55
N TYR A 694 6.52 2.47 -24.64
CA TYR A 694 7.76 1.73 -24.47
C TYR A 694 7.52 0.25 -24.14
N ARG A 695 6.54 -0.04 -23.27
CA ARG A 695 6.17 -1.41 -22.89
C ARG A 695 5.55 -2.21 -24.04
N ALA A 696 4.72 -1.56 -24.85
CA ALA A 696 4.19 -2.16 -26.06
C ALA A 696 5.31 -2.48 -27.06
N ASP A 697 6.27 -1.57 -27.25
CA ASP A 697 7.44 -1.79 -28.12
C ASP A 697 8.33 -2.95 -27.61
N LEU A 698 8.52 -3.07 -26.29
CA LEU A 698 9.22 -4.21 -25.69
C LEU A 698 8.49 -5.53 -25.90
N LEU A 699 7.15 -5.53 -25.79
CA LEU A 699 6.34 -6.73 -26.06
C LEU A 699 6.41 -7.13 -27.54
N ASP A 700 6.38 -6.16 -28.46
CA ASP A 700 6.58 -6.39 -29.90
C ASP A 700 7.99 -6.91 -30.24
N GLU A 701 9.02 -6.42 -29.54
CA GLU A 701 10.38 -6.95 -29.65
C GLU A 701 10.46 -8.40 -29.15
N LEU A 702 9.82 -8.69 -28.02
CA LEU A 702 9.78 -10.03 -27.44
C LEU A 702 9.09 -11.03 -28.37
N ASP A 703 7.93 -10.66 -28.93
CA ASP A 703 7.21 -11.47 -29.92
C ASP A 703 8.11 -11.79 -31.13
N ARG A 704 8.82 -10.78 -31.67
CA ARG A 704 9.78 -10.97 -32.77
C ARG A 704 10.95 -11.89 -32.41
N ARG A 705 11.49 -11.80 -31.19
CA ARG A 705 12.59 -12.66 -30.72
C ARG A 705 12.13 -14.11 -30.63
N VAL A 706 10.94 -14.35 -30.08
CA VAL A 706 10.34 -15.68 -29.97
C VAL A 706 10.11 -16.28 -31.35
N GLU A 707 9.53 -15.52 -32.29
CA GLU A 707 9.31 -15.96 -33.67
C GLU A 707 10.62 -16.29 -34.41
N ALA A 708 11.66 -15.46 -34.25
CA ALA A 708 12.91 -15.61 -34.99
C ALA A 708 13.79 -16.77 -34.51
N LEU A 709 13.79 -17.05 -33.20
CA LEU A 709 14.67 -18.05 -32.59
C LEU A 709 14.02 -19.44 -32.50
N GLY A 710 12.69 -19.54 -32.65
CA GLY A 710 11.95 -20.78 -32.41
C GLY A 710 12.02 -21.28 -30.96
N SER A 711 12.59 -20.46 -30.07
CA SER A 711 12.81 -20.68 -28.64
C SER A 711 13.05 -19.32 -27.97
N PRO A 712 12.48 -19.03 -26.80
CA PRO A 712 12.71 -17.76 -26.10
C PRO A 712 14.09 -17.76 -25.43
N GLY A 713 15.15 -17.53 -26.20
CA GLY A 713 16.51 -17.48 -25.67
C GLY A 713 16.86 -16.10 -25.11
N LEU A 714 16.24 -15.64 -24.01
CA LEU A 714 16.75 -14.49 -23.25
C LEU A 714 17.93 -14.97 -22.40
N THR A 715 19.15 -14.63 -22.79
CA THR A 715 20.36 -14.97 -22.03
C THR A 715 20.86 -13.77 -21.24
N PRO A 716 21.26 -13.94 -19.97
CA PRO A 716 21.85 -12.87 -19.18
C PRO A 716 23.14 -12.35 -19.83
N PRO A 717 23.50 -11.07 -19.61
CA PRO A 717 24.80 -10.55 -20.03
C PRO A 717 25.94 -11.37 -19.40
N PRO A 718 27.05 -11.62 -20.12
CA PRO A 718 28.17 -12.35 -19.56
C PRO A 718 28.83 -11.54 -18.44
N ASP A 719 29.37 -12.24 -17.45
CA ASP A 719 30.16 -11.60 -16.40
C ASP A 719 31.34 -10.83 -17.03
N PRO A 720 31.57 -9.58 -16.62
CA PRO A 720 32.70 -8.83 -17.10
C PRO A 720 34.01 -9.52 -16.66
N ALA A 721 35.03 -9.44 -17.50
CA ALA A 721 36.38 -9.86 -17.09
C ALA A 721 36.78 -9.13 -15.78
N PRO A 722 37.54 -9.75 -14.87
CA PRO A 722 37.93 -9.11 -13.61
C PRO A 722 38.48 -7.69 -13.83
N GLY A 723 37.80 -6.69 -13.27
CA GLY A 723 38.15 -5.28 -13.40
C GLY A 723 37.52 -4.50 -14.56
N ALA A 724 36.66 -5.11 -15.38
CA ALA A 724 36.01 -4.44 -16.53
C ALA A 724 34.71 -3.68 -16.20
N GLY A 725 34.21 -3.72 -14.96
CA GLY A 725 32.96 -3.08 -14.54
C GLY A 725 31.72 -3.78 -15.08
N ILE A 726 30.59 -3.70 -14.37
CA ILE A 726 29.32 -4.29 -14.81
C ILE A 726 28.61 -3.33 -15.76
N ASP A 727 28.19 -3.81 -16.92
CA ASP A 727 27.34 -3.04 -17.84
C ASP A 727 25.90 -3.05 -17.33
N ARG A 728 25.55 -2.04 -16.52
CA ARG A 728 24.22 -1.91 -15.93
C ARG A 728 23.13 -1.87 -17.00
N ALA A 729 23.35 -1.13 -18.09
CA ALA A 729 22.36 -0.97 -19.15
C ALA A 729 22.02 -2.30 -19.83
N ALA A 730 23.02 -3.15 -20.08
CA ALA A 730 22.79 -4.49 -20.61
C ALA A 730 21.98 -5.37 -19.64
N TRP A 731 22.27 -5.27 -18.34
CA TRP A 731 21.48 -5.94 -17.30
C TRP A 731 20.06 -5.39 -17.18
N GLY A 732 19.87 -4.08 -17.39
CA GLY A 732 18.56 -3.43 -17.42
C GLY A 732 17.69 -3.93 -18.56
N GLU A 733 18.21 -3.93 -19.79
CA GLU A 733 17.48 -4.47 -20.96
C GLU A 733 17.12 -5.96 -20.73
N PHE A 734 18.06 -6.75 -20.21
CA PHE A 734 17.82 -8.14 -19.88
C PHE A 734 16.73 -8.31 -18.81
N ALA A 735 16.79 -7.53 -17.72
CA ALA A 735 15.82 -7.62 -16.63
C ALA A 735 14.42 -7.23 -17.10
N ASP A 736 14.27 -6.13 -17.85
CA ASP A 736 12.98 -5.68 -18.39
C ASP A 736 12.36 -6.71 -19.31
N LEU A 737 13.10 -7.18 -20.31
CA LEU A 737 12.60 -8.18 -21.27
C LEU A 737 12.26 -9.51 -20.58
N THR A 738 13.09 -9.96 -19.64
CA THR A 738 12.88 -11.25 -18.96
C THR A 738 11.70 -11.18 -17.99
N LYS A 739 11.54 -10.07 -17.27
CA LYS A 739 10.40 -9.86 -16.38
C LYS A 739 9.09 -9.73 -17.15
N LEU A 740 9.11 -9.03 -18.30
CA LEU A 740 7.97 -8.95 -19.21
C LEU A 740 7.61 -10.33 -19.77
N TRP A 741 8.62 -11.13 -20.13
CA TRP A 741 8.43 -12.48 -20.62
C TRP A 741 7.82 -13.42 -19.58
N ILE A 742 8.36 -13.43 -18.36
CA ILE A 742 7.79 -14.21 -17.25
C ILE A 742 6.34 -13.80 -17.01
N THR A 743 6.06 -12.49 -16.98
CA THR A 743 4.71 -11.97 -16.78
C THR A 743 3.78 -12.47 -17.87
N THR A 744 4.15 -12.27 -19.14
CA THR A 744 3.35 -12.69 -20.30
C THR A 744 3.10 -14.20 -20.28
N GLN A 745 4.14 -15.02 -20.10
CA GLN A 745 4.02 -16.48 -20.13
C GLN A 745 3.13 -17.04 -19.01
N VAL A 746 3.32 -16.57 -17.78
CA VAL A 746 2.52 -17.08 -16.65
C VAL A 746 1.07 -16.61 -16.77
N LEU A 747 0.83 -15.37 -17.21
CA LEU A 747 -0.54 -14.85 -17.36
C LEU A 747 -1.32 -15.56 -18.47
N HIS A 748 -0.70 -15.80 -19.64
CA HIS A 748 -1.31 -16.64 -20.68
C HIS A 748 -1.56 -18.06 -20.17
N LEU A 749 -0.59 -18.67 -19.49
CA LEU A 749 -0.78 -20.02 -18.95
C LEU A 749 -1.95 -20.09 -17.96
N ARG A 750 -2.14 -19.07 -17.11
CA ARG A 750 -3.28 -18.98 -16.19
C ARG A 750 -4.61 -18.76 -16.91
N SER A 751 -4.62 -17.98 -17.99
CA SER A 751 -5.80 -17.71 -18.81
C SER A 751 -6.21 -18.93 -19.64
N ASP A 752 -5.26 -19.59 -20.29
CA ASP A 752 -5.50 -20.66 -21.26
C ASP A 752 -5.65 -22.03 -20.58
N CYS A 753 -4.94 -22.24 -19.48
CA CYS A 753 -4.94 -23.48 -18.69
C CYS A 753 -5.32 -23.23 -17.21
N PRO A 754 -6.49 -22.63 -16.91
CA PRO A 754 -6.87 -22.28 -15.54
C PRO A 754 -6.91 -23.49 -14.60
N ASP A 755 -7.25 -24.68 -15.13
CA ASP A 755 -7.27 -25.94 -14.38
C ASP A 755 -5.90 -26.32 -13.80
N TRP A 756 -4.80 -25.83 -14.37
CA TRP A 756 -3.46 -26.07 -13.85
C TRP A 756 -3.26 -25.31 -12.53
N PHE A 757 -3.95 -24.20 -12.29
CA PHE A 757 -3.76 -23.39 -11.09
C PHE A 757 -4.76 -23.73 -9.97
N THR A 758 -5.27 -24.96 -9.92
CA THR A 758 -6.27 -25.39 -8.93
C THR A 758 -5.68 -26.12 -7.71
N GLU A 759 -4.42 -26.53 -7.77
CA GLU A 759 -3.71 -27.21 -6.68
C GLU A 759 -2.39 -26.51 -6.32
N TYR A 760 -1.84 -26.84 -5.15
CA TYR A 760 -0.53 -26.34 -4.71
C TYR A 760 0.27 -27.44 -4.02
N ILE A 761 1.38 -27.85 -4.65
CA ILE A 761 2.31 -28.83 -4.08
C ILE A 761 3.68 -28.16 -3.96
N PRO A 762 4.28 -28.11 -2.75
CA PRO A 762 5.66 -27.65 -2.58
C PRO A 762 6.62 -28.45 -3.45
N LEU A 763 7.56 -27.76 -4.08
CA LEU A 763 8.60 -28.44 -4.85
C LEU A 763 9.59 -29.10 -3.89
N GLU A 764 9.66 -30.43 -3.93
CA GLU A 764 10.66 -31.17 -3.16
C GLU A 764 12.02 -31.02 -3.83
N VAL A 765 13.02 -30.63 -3.04
CA VAL A 765 14.41 -30.47 -3.47
C VAL A 765 15.25 -31.53 -2.75
N HIS A 766 16.07 -32.23 -3.50
CA HIS A 766 17.03 -33.19 -2.97
C HIS A 766 18.44 -32.70 -3.24
N SER A 767 19.24 -32.56 -2.18
CA SER A 767 20.67 -32.27 -2.26
C SER A 767 21.45 -33.24 -1.37
N ASP A 768 22.62 -33.66 -1.84
CA ASP A 768 23.59 -34.40 -1.01
C ASP A 768 24.48 -33.43 -0.18
N GLN A 769 24.31 -32.11 -0.38
CA GLN A 769 24.98 -31.02 0.32
C GLN A 769 23.94 -30.02 0.88
N ALA A 770 24.38 -28.88 1.41
CA ALA A 770 23.51 -27.81 1.89
C ALA A 770 22.93 -26.91 0.77
N GLY A 771 22.80 -27.44 -0.46
CA GLY A 771 22.35 -26.71 -1.65
C GLY A 771 20.82 -26.59 -1.77
N ASP A 772 20.07 -27.22 -0.87
CA ASP A 772 18.60 -27.21 -0.84
C ASP A 772 18.02 -25.82 -0.51
N ASP A 773 18.71 -25.03 0.31
CA ASP A 773 18.23 -23.74 0.79
C ASP A 773 18.16 -22.64 -0.29
N HIS A 774 18.85 -22.80 -1.42
CA HIS A 774 18.91 -21.83 -2.52
C HIS A 774 17.81 -22.01 -3.58
N VAL A 775 17.05 -23.11 -3.51
CA VAL A 775 15.97 -23.40 -4.45
C VAL A 775 14.63 -23.20 -3.76
N ILE A 776 13.70 -22.54 -4.44
CA ILE A 776 12.30 -22.47 -4.04
C ILE A 776 11.41 -22.67 -5.25
N GLY A 777 10.29 -23.35 -5.06
CA GLY A 777 9.37 -23.60 -6.17
C GLY A 777 8.08 -24.27 -5.74
N CYS A 778 7.18 -24.42 -6.68
CA CYS A 778 5.94 -25.16 -6.46
C CYS A 778 5.44 -25.79 -7.75
N ILE A 779 4.55 -26.77 -7.58
CA ILE A 779 3.79 -27.38 -8.65
C ILE A 779 2.34 -26.90 -8.53
N ARG A 780 1.86 -26.25 -9.58
CA ARG A 780 0.47 -25.84 -9.80
C ARG A 780 -0.07 -26.72 -10.94
N GLY A 781 -0.70 -27.84 -10.61
CA GLY A 781 -1.27 -28.73 -11.61
C GLY A 781 -0.18 -29.34 -12.47
N GLN A 782 -0.05 -28.84 -13.70
CA GLN A 782 1.02 -29.25 -14.62
C GLN A 782 2.16 -28.22 -14.72
N ALA A 783 1.98 -27.00 -14.21
CA ALA A 783 3.02 -25.98 -14.18
C ALA A 783 3.94 -26.18 -12.97
N ILE A 784 5.25 -26.17 -13.19
CA ILE A 784 6.27 -26.29 -12.15
C ILE A 784 7.13 -25.03 -12.18
N ALA A 785 6.96 -24.17 -11.17
CA ALA A 785 7.79 -22.99 -11.01
C ALA A 785 9.02 -23.33 -10.16
N VAL A 786 10.19 -22.92 -10.63
CA VAL A 786 11.47 -23.05 -9.93
C VAL A 786 12.14 -21.69 -9.92
N ALA A 787 12.63 -21.25 -8.77
CA ALA A 787 13.25 -19.95 -8.58
C ALA A 787 14.46 -20.04 -7.65
N THR A 788 15.39 -19.12 -7.84
CA THR A 788 16.58 -18.97 -6.99
C THR A 788 16.25 -18.09 -5.81
N ARG A 789 16.72 -18.46 -4.62
CA ARG A 789 16.81 -17.58 -3.47
C ARG A 789 18.26 -17.51 -2.99
N TRP A 790 18.61 -16.35 -2.47
CA TRP A 790 19.96 -16.05 -2.01
C TRP A 790 21.02 -16.25 -3.11
N PRO A 791 20.89 -15.56 -4.26
CA PRO A 791 21.76 -15.72 -5.41
C PRO A 791 23.23 -15.37 -5.14
N LEU A 792 23.51 -14.38 -4.28
CA LEU A 792 24.88 -13.98 -3.97
C LEU A 792 25.59 -15.04 -3.13
N GLY A 793 24.88 -15.65 -2.18
CA GLY A 793 25.36 -16.78 -1.39
C GLY A 793 25.64 -18.01 -2.26
N LEU A 794 24.82 -18.27 -3.28
CA LEU A 794 24.99 -19.34 -4.25
C LEU A 794 26.24 -19.10 -5.12
N GLU A 795 26.40 -17.90 -5.66
CA GLU A 795 27.56 -17.54 -6.48
C GLU A 795 28.87 -17.71 -5.70
N ARG A 796 28.91 -17.23 -4.45
CA ARG A 796 30.08 -17.37 -3.56
C ARG A 796 30.44 -18.82 -3.23
N GLN A 797 29.49 -19.75 -3.36
CA GLN A 797 29.72 -21.19 -3.20
C GLN A 797 30.19 -21.88 -4.50
N GLY A 798 30.25 -21.14 -5.61
CA GLY A 798 30.66 -21.65 -6.93
C GLY A 798 29.49 -22.01 -7.83
N GLY A 799 28.27 -21.56 -7.52
CA GLY A 799 27.06 -21.85 -8.29
C GLY A 799 26.38 -23.16 -7.89
N TRP A 800 25.47 -23.64 -8.75
CA TRP A 800 24.76 -24.90 -8.53
C TRP A 800 25.71 -26.10 -8.55
N ASP A 801 25.63 -26.95 -7.54
CA ASP A 801 26.31 -28.24 -7.57
C ASP A 801 25.56 -29.25 -8.47
N THR A 802 26.26 -30.32 -8.88
CA THR A 802 25.69 -31.40 -9.71
C THR A 802 24.90 -32.43 -8.91
N THR A 803 24.59 -32.17 -7.64
CA THR A 803 23.89 -33.11 -6.73
C THR A 803 22.52 -32.60 -6.29
N THR A 804 22.24 -31.32 -6.52
CA THR A 804 20.98 -30.67 -6.19
C THR A 804 19.99 -30.85 -7.34
N SER A 805 18.85 -31.45 -7.03
CA SER A 805 17.82 -31.80 -8.00
C SER A 805 16.43 -31.51 -7.46
N ILE A 806 15.53 -31.11 -8.37
CA ILE A 806 14.11 -30.97 -8.09
C ILE A 806 13.38 -32.29 -8.36
N VAL A 807 12.36 -32.59 -7.56
CA VAL A 807 11.50 -33.75 -7.77
C VAL A 807 10.24 -33.33 -8.52
N VAL A 808 10.05 -33.89 -9.70
CA VAL A 808 8.90 -33.62 -10.57
C VAL A 808 7.83 -34.73 -10.48
N PRO A 809 6.59 -34.51 -10.96
CA PRO A 809 5.51 -35.50 -10.81
C PRO A 809 5.76 -36.86 -11.48
N LYS A 810 6.28 -36.88 -12.70
CA LYS A 810 6.42 -38.10 -13.53
C LYS A 810 7.89 -38.48 -13.70
N ALA A 811 8.19 -39.78 -13.61
CA ALA A 811 9.53 -40.31 -13.89
C ALA A 811 9.71 -40.49 -15.39
N GLU A 812 10.94 -40.40 -15.87
CA GLU A 812 11.28 -40.66 -17.28
C GLU A 812 10.50 -39.82 -18.32
N CYS A 813 9.87 -38.74 -17.85
CA CYS A 813 9.10 -37.79 -18.63
C CYS A 813 9.99 -36.63 -19.10
N VAL A 814 9.63 -36.02 -20.23
CA VAL A 814 10.30 -34.83 -20.75
C VAL A 814 9.45 -33.60 -20.37
N TYR A 815 10.10 -32.65 -19.72
CA TYR A 815 9.54 -31.38 -19.30
C TYR A 815 10.12 -30.28 -20.16
N LEU A 816 9.27 -29.43 -20.72
CA LEU A 816 9.64 -28.24 -21.45
C LEU A 816 9.68 -27.06 -20.48
N ASP A 817 10.78 -26.33 -20.44
CA ASP A 817 10.82 -25.01 -19.83
C ASP A 817 10.18 -24.00 -20.79
N LEU A 818 9.04 -23.45 -20.39
CA LEU A 818 8.27 -22.48 -21.16
C LEU A 818 9.00 -21.15 -21.28
N LEU A 819 9.95 -20.86 -20.39
CA LEU A 819 10.71 -19.61 -20.45
C LEU A 819 11.86 -19.68 -21.45
N THR A 820 12.51 -20.82 -21.61
CA THR A 820 13.72 -20.95 -22.48
C THR A 820 13.50 -21.81 -23.70
N GLY A 821 12.45 -22.64 -23.73
CA GLY A 821 12.18 -23.67 -24.74
C GLY A 821 13.07 -24.92 -24.59
N THR A 822 13.89 -24.99 -23.55
CA THR A 822 14.78 -26.13 -23.29
C THR A 822 13.98 -27.30 -22.72
N SER A 823 14.27 -28.52 -23.18
CA SER A 823 13.63 -29.75 -22.70
C SER A 823 14.56 -30.52 -21.76
N TYR A 824 14.02 -30.96 -20.63
CA TYR A 824 14.72 -31.69 -19.59
C TYR A 824 14.03 -33.03 -19.33
N ARG A 825 14.80 -34.13 -19.27
CA ARG A 825 14.25 -35.45 -18.98
C ARG A 825 14.47 -35.81 -17.51
N SER A 826 13.39 -36.07 -16.80
CA SER A 826 13.46 -36.60 -15.43
C SER A 826 14.04 -38.01 -15.39
N ASP A 827 14.81 -38.34 -14.35
CA ASP A 827 15.34 -39.68 -14.14
C ASP A 827 14.28 -40.68 -13.62
N ALA A 828 14.71 -41.91 -13.32
CA ALA A 828 13.83 -42.95 -12.78
C ALA A 828 13.30 -42.63 -11.36
N ASN A 829 13.95 -41.72 -10.63
CA ASN A 829 13.54 -41.23 -9.32
C ASN A 829 12.74 -39.92 -9.41
N ARG A 830 12.37 -39.49 -10.63
CA ARG A 830 11.67 -38.22 -10.93
C ARG A 830 12.50 -36.97 -10.65
N ARG A 831 13.82 -37.03 -10.83
CA ARG A 831 14.74 -35.93 -10.55
C ARG A 831 15.18 -35.23 -11.82
N ILE A 832 15.30 -33.92 -11.75
CA ILE A 832 15.97 -33.07 -12.76
C ILE A 832 17.00 -32.22 -12.01
N GLU A 833 18.24 -32.16 -12.53
CA GLU A 833 19.31 -31.37 -11.91
C GLU A 833 18.99 -29.87 -11.98
N VAL A 834 19.16 -29.17 -10.86
CA VAL A 834 18.89 -27.72 -10.79
C VAL A 834 19.90 -26.94 -11.62
N ALA A 835 21.15 -27.40 -11.63
CA ALA A 835 22.20 -26.83 -12.47
C ALA A 835 21.82 -26.81 -13.96
N ASP A 836 21.04 -27.79 -14.43
CA ASP A 836 20.53 -27.82 -15.81
C ASP A 836 19.33 -26.89 -15.99
N VAL A 837 18.40 -26.87 -15.04
CA VAL A 837 17.15 -26.11 -15.17
C VAL A 837 17.39 -24.60 -15.06
N LEU A 838 18.33 -24.17 -14.22
CA LEU A 838 18.59 -22.76 -13.91
C LEU A 838 19.94 -22.27 -14.49
N HIS A 839 20.47 -22.91 -15.54
CA HIS A 839 21.75 -22.49 -16.15
C HIS A 839 21.65 -21.22 -17.00
N ILE A 840 20.46 -20.92 -17.57
CA ILE A 840 20.23 -19.74 -18.42
C ILE A 840 19.64 -18.62 -17.59
N LEU A 841 18.55 -18.92 -16.89
CA LEU A 841 17.80 -17.97 -16.08
C LEU A 841 17.82 -18.41 -14.61
N PRO A 842 17.75 -17.46 -13.66
CA PRO A 842 17.62 -17.78 -12.23
C PRO A 842 16.26 -18.37 -11.86
N VAL A 843 15.38 -18.53 -12.85
CA VAL A 843 14.01 -19.05 -12.72
C VAL A 843 13.68 -19.96 -13.90
N ALA A 844 12.73 -20.87 -13.71
CA ALA A 844 12.20 -21.74 -14.77
C ALA A 844 10.70 -22.01 -14.56
N LEU A 845 9.99 -22.21 -15.66
CA LEU A 845 8.58 -22.59 -15.66
C LEU A 845 8.41 -23.87 -16.50
N LEU A 846 8.40 -25.03 -15.85
CA LEU A 846 8.37 -26.32 -16.53
C LEU A 846 6.93 -26.82 -16.69
N ALA A 847 6.65 -27.48 -17.80
CA ALA A 847 5.44 -28.26 -18.02
C ALA A 847 5.75 -29.57 -18.76
N PRO A 848 4.97 -30.66 -18.57
CA PRO A 848 5.13 -31.87 -19.37
C PRO A 848 5.00 -31.55 -20.87
N GLN A 849 6.03 -31.89 -21.65
CA GLN A 849 6.11 -31.52 -23.07
C GLN A 849 4.94 -32.09 -23.90
N ASP A 850 4.41 -33.25 -23.50
CA ASP A 850 3.28 -33.91 -24.16
C ASP A 850 1.95 -33.16 -24.00
N LEU A 851 1.83 -32.28 -23.01
CA LEU A 851 0.62 -31.48 -22.79
C LEU A 851 0.69 -30.12 -23.50
N VAL A 852 1.89 -29.59 -23.73
CA VAL A 852 2.09 -28.30 -24.41
C VAL A 852 1.88 -28.43 -25.93
N HIS A 853 2.26 -29.56 -26.53
CA HIS A 853 2.16 -29.76 -27.99
C HIS A 853 0.85 -30.41 -28.47
N GLN A 854 -0.14 -30.67 -27.60
CA GLN A 854 -1.40 -31.30 -28.01
C GLN A 854 -2.34 -30.37 -28.81
N ASP A 855 -2.07 -29.06 -28.83
CA ASP A 855 -2.86 -28.07 -29.58
C ASP A 855 -2.29 -27.70 -30.97
N ASP A 856 -1.28 -28.43 -31.46
CA ASP A 856 -0.79 -28.28 -32.85
C ASP A 856 -1.42 -29.35 -33.77
N PRO A 857 -2.50 -29.03 -34.50
CA PRO A 857 -3.23 -30.00 -35.33
C PRO A 857 -2.39 -30.58 -36.49
N ASP A 858 -1.20 -30.04 -36.77
CA ASP A 858 -0.34 -30.49 -37.87
C ASP A 858 0.62 -31.63 -37.50
N THR A 859 0.71 -32.05 -36.23
CA THR A 859 1.62 -33.16 -35.83
C THR A 859 0.93 -34.53 -35.67
N ALA A 860 -0.40 -34.58 -35.71
CA ALA A 860 -1.15 -35.84 -35.56
C ALA A 860 -1.22 -36.71 -36.83
N GLY A 861 -0.54 -36.32 -37.92
CA GLY A 861 -0.79 -36.86 -39.25
C GLY A 861 0.42 -37.43 -40.00
N ASP A 862 1.34 -38.17 -39.37
CA ASP A 862 2.37 -38.88 -40.17
C ASP A 862 3.01 -40.13 -39.55
N THR A 863 2.26 -40.91 -38.76
CA THR A 863 2.72 -42.23 -38.29
C THR A 863 1.65 -43.33 -38.41
N GLU A 864 1.04 -43.49 -39.58
CA GLU A 864 0.35 -44.76 -39.88
C GLU A 864 0.20 -45.04 -41.39
N GLN A 865 1.32 -45.34 -42.07
CA GLN A 865 1.29 -46.17 -43.29
C GLN A 865 2.67 -46.75 -43.65
N ALA A 866 3.11 -47.72 -42.85
CA ALA A 866 4.06 -48.75 -43.27
C ALA A 866 3.71 -50.07 -42.57
N GLY A 867 2.80 -50.83 -43.19
CA GLY A 867 2.36 -52.16 -42.76
C GLY A 867 1.44 -52.79 -43.79
#